data_AF-A0AAE1HK15-F1
#
_entry.id   AF-A0AAE1HK15-F1
#
_cell.length_a   1.000
_cell.length_b   1.000
_cell.length_c   1.000
_cell.angle_alpha   90.00
_cell.angle_beta   90.00
_cell.angle_gamma   90.00
#
_symmetry.space_group_name_H-M   'P 1'
#
loop_
_entity.id
_entity.type
_entity.pdbx_description
1 polymer ?
#
loop_
_entity_poly.entity_id
_entity_poly.type
_entity_poly.pdbx_seq_one_letter_code
_entity_poly.pdbx_strand_id
1 'polypeptide(L)'
;MPIALSTMPKAFGLTDLKKRKEFAEYCISDVTILREACTAFRKIYQEVAGYDPMFNCITLSSACMSAFRRNFLQKDTIGIVPPGGYHGRGKQSHIALQWLDFEAHKIGQVIKTIYTDREVSVMGRHVDGYVEFQHHDGHTIKRIYQFHGCYWHQCPIHFPATEGDSENRYVNTQKIAEMFRENGFEVIEKWECDFKRELTSDPATKDFFDRHPTVRVPPLHLRDALCGGRKSALKWYHKADLDKGEKIKMVDVISEYPNANLRGGFPCGHPQIFLEGDSNMLPFDQWNGVIKCTVLPPPELYIPVLPLKTQGRLMFPLCRTCAEQGCSEICRHTPEDRKFTDTWCEWCVPELKLAVQKGHVIMSVHEVYQYPGTKQYNPLTQEDGLLSSYIRCFMALKMQASEWPADCTTDELKAQFIKDTLKHDGVDRDPSKMEKNPALRTLTFTTCPGRLQLYHYLDQVNERALYCDTDSVAYISRPGEPDIPTGSHLGDITDQVEEDHGPGSFITEFVAGGPKNYAFKVVVEGDLSNIKVCIKVRGISINASCDELVTFDNLKAIVIGSRDKITVHIPHQIARLPTWQIVTRASHKNWKPVNIKRKRVDVENTVPHGFNAWDMAEEEDQDLLEAMDLLADA
;
A
#
# COMPACT_ATOMS: atom_id res chain seq x y z
N MET A 1 1.26 -8.84 38.16
CA MET A 1 1.88 -7.81 39.02
C MET A 1 0.77 -6.93 39.56
N PRO A 2 0.58 -6.83 40.89
CA PRO A 2 -0.36 -5.87 41.45
C PRO A 2 0.27 -4.48 41.35
N ILE A 3 -0.26 -3.63 40.48
CA ILE A 3 0.11 -2.20 40.47
C ILE A 3 -0.42 -1.63 41.78
N ALA A 4 0.49 -1.23 42.67
CA ALA A 4 0.14 -0.60 43.91
C ALA A 4 -0.70 0.66 43.62
N LEU A 5 -1.95 0.65 44.11
CA LEU A 5 -2.92 1.75 44.10
C LEU A 5 -2.36 3.11 44.57
N SER A 6 -1.18 3.12 45.20
CA SER A 6 -0.48 4.31 45.67
C SER A 6 0.21 5.14 44.57
N THR A 7 0.33 4.64 43.33
CA THR A 7 1.12 5.32 42.27
C THR A 7 0.31 5.97 41.14
N MET A 8 -1.00 5.75 41.05
CA MET A 8 -1.90 6.52 40.17
C MET A 8 -2.20 8.00 40.54
N PRO A 9 -1.93 8.55 41.75
CA PRO A 9 -2.74 9.68 42.24
C PRO A 9 -2.30 11.09 41.80
N LYS A 10 -1.25 11.26 40.97
CA LYS A 10 -0.81 12.61 40.51
C LYS A 10 -1.11 12.92 39.04
N ALA A 11 -1.38 11.93 38.19
CA ALA A 11 -1.47 12.14 36.75
C ALA A 11 -2.84 12.69 36.25
N PHE A 12 -3.91 12.52 37.04
CA PHE A 12 -5.29 12.77 36.57
C PHE A 12 -6.06 13.88 37.29
N GLY A 13 -5.46 14.61 38.24
CA GLY A 13 -6.09 15.78 38.87
C GLY A 13 -7.45 15.53 39.58
N LEU A 14 -7.85 14.28 39.79
CA LEU A 14 -9.13 13.92 40.41
C LEU A 14 -9.03 14.11 41.92
N THR A 15 -9.66 15.15 42.48
CA THR A 15 -9.73 15.42 43.93
C THR A 15 -10.77 14.57 44.66
N ASP A 16 -11.67 13.89 43.93
CA ASP A 16 -12.77 13.10 44.48
C ASP A 16 -12.40 11.61 44.64
N LEU A 17 -12.35 11.15 45.90
CA LEU A 17 -12.07 9.76 46.30
C LEU A 17 -13.05 8.75 45.71
N LYS A 18 -14.31 9.13 45.49
CA LYS A 18 -15.35 8.23 44.95
C LYS A 18 -15.08 7.91 43.48
N LYS A 19 -14.75 8.95 42.69
CA LYS A 19 -14.35 8.80 41.28
C LYS A 19 -13.06 7.98 41.14
N ARG A 20 -12.10 8.12 42.06
CA ARG A 20 -10.87 7.32 42.04
C ARG A 20 -11.13 5.82 42.19
N LYS A 21 -12.06 5.44 43.06
CA LYS A 21 -12.42 4.03 43.27
C LYS A 21 -13.12 3.45 42.05
N GLU A 22 -14.06 4.20 41.48
CA GLU A 22 -14.79 3.83 40.26
C GLU A 22 -13.84 3.68 39.06
N PHE A 23 -12.87 4.59 38.88
CA PHE A 23 -11.84 4.45 37.84
C PHE A 23 -10.93 3.23 38.03
N ALA A 24 -10.54 2.93 39.28
CA ALA A 24 -9.75 1.75 39.56
C ALA A 24 -10.53 0.46 39.26
N GLU A 25 -11.81 0.40 39.65
CA GLU A 25 -12.72 -0.71 39.36
C GLU A 25 -12.93 -0.88 37.84
N TYR A 26 -13.11 0.22 37.10
CA TYR A 26 -13.18 0.21 35.64
C TYR A 26 -11.91 -0.38 35.00
N CYS A 27 -10.73 0.11 35.39
CA CYS A 27 -9.45 -0.40 34.87
C CYS A 27 -9.24 -1.89 35.19
N ILE A 28 -9.60 -2.34 36.39
CA ILE A 28 -9.52 -3.77 36.76
C ILE A 28 -10.48 -4.61 35.92
N SER A 29 -11.71 -4.12 35.72
CA SER A 29 -12.70 -4.77 34.87
C SER A 29 -12.21 -4.89 33.43
N ASP A 30 -11.70 -3.80 32.85
CA ASP A 30 -11.19 -3.75 31.47
C ASP A 30 -10.03 -4.74 31.24
N VAL A 31 -9.06 -4.79 32.17
CA VAL A 31 -7.95 -5.76 32.11
C VAL A 31 -8.43 -7.20 32.32
N THR A 32 -9.45 -7.40 33.15
CA THR A 32 -10.04 -8.74 33.36
C THR A 32 -10.74 -9.22 32.08
N ILE A 33 -11.55 -8.36 31.46
CA ILE A 33 -12.20 -8.64 30.17
C ILE A 33 -11.16 -8.96 29.11
N LEU A 34 -10.08 -8.18 29.01
CA LEU A 34 -9.00 -8.43 28.07
C LEU A 34 -8.33 -9.79 28.32
N ARG A 35 -8.06 -10.15 29.58
CA ARG A 35 -7.47 -11.46 29.94
C ARG A 35 -8.37 -12.62 29.55
N GLU A 36 -9.66 -12.54 29.87
CA GLU A 36 -10.63 -13.58 29.52
C GLU A 36 -10.76 -13.72 28.01
N ALA A 37 -10.83 -12.60 27.28
CA ALA A 37 -10.86 -12.58 25.83
C ALA A 37 -9.59 -13.21 25.21
N CYS A 38 -8.41 -12.90 25.74
CA CYS A 38 -7.15 -13.51 25.30
C CYS A 38 -7.12 -15.02 25.56
N THR A 39 -7.68 -15.47 26.69
CA THR A 39 -7.74 -16.89 27.05
C THR A 39 -8.70 -17.65 26.12
N ALA A 40 -9.87 -17.07 25.84
CA ALA A 40 -10.82 -17.62 24.87
C ALA A 40 -10.21 -17.68 23.46
N PHE A 41 -9.56 -16.60 23.01
CA PHE A 41 -8.85 -16.54 21.74
C PHE A 41 -7.79 -17.64 21.62
N ARG A 42 -6.97 -17.82 22.66
CA ARG A 42 -5.93 -18.85 22.72
C ARG A 42 -6.53 -20.25 22.58
N LYS A 43 -7.62 -20.54 23.29
CA LYS A 43 -8.30 -21.84 23.23
C LYS A 43 -8.84 -22.12 21.82
N ILE A 44 -9.59 -21.18 21.25
CA ILE A 44 -10.15 -21.29 19.90
C ILE A 44 -9.03 -21.50 18.87
N TYR A 45 -7.96 -20.71 18.94
CA TYR A 45 -6.87 -20.81 17.98
C TYR A 45 -6.10 -22.13 18.12
N GLN A 46 -5.97 -22.66 19.34
CA GLN A 46 -5.39 -23.99 19.56
C GLN A 46 -6.27 -25.10 18.97
N GLU A 47 -7.59 -25.02 19.11
CA GLU A 47 -8.53 -25.98 18.52
C GLU A 47 -8.48 -25.96 16.99
N VAL A 48 -8.39 -24.78 16.37
CA VAL A 48 -8.40 -24.62 14.90
C VAL A 48 -7.02 -24.86 14.28
N ALA A 49 -5.96 -24.29 14.86
CA ALA A 49 -4.63 -24.27 14.26
C ALA A 49 -3.67 -25.33 14.86
N GLY A 50 -4.02 -25.94 16.00
CA GLY A 50 -3.21 -26.98 16.65
C GLY A 50 -1.98 -26.46 17.39
N TYR A 51 -1.90 -25.17 17.72
CA TYR A 51 -0.86 -24.60 18.57
C TYR A 51 -1.29 -23.31 19.25
N ASP A 52 -0.50 -22.92 20.25
CA ASP A 52 -0.66 -21.68 20.98
C ASP A 52 -0.06 -20.48 20.22
N PRO A 53 -0.87 -19.54 19.72
CA PRO A 53 -0.36 -18.37 19.01
C PRO A 53 0.40 -17.41 19.94
N MET A 54 0.06 -17.33 21.23
CA MET A 54 0.69 -16.37 22.16
C MET A 54 2.10 -16.78 22.58
N PHE A 55 2.38 -18.09 22.58
CA PHE A 55 3.72 -18.59 22.90
C PHE A 55 4.66 -18.55 21.69
N ASN A 56 4.13 -18.84 20.49
CA ASN A 56 4.94 -19.04 19.28
C ASN A 56 5.03 -17.79 18.39
N CYS A 57 4.17 -16.80 18.57
CA CYS A 57 4.05 -15.66 17.68
C CYS A 57 3.95 -14.34 18.45
N ILE A 58 4.69 -13.33 17.98
CA ILE A 58 4.65 -11.97 18.55
C ILE A 58 3.52 -11.13 17.91
N THR A 59 3.10 -11.47 16.70
CA THR A 59 2.08 -10.74 15.94
C THR A 59 0.99 -11.67 15.43
N LEU A 60 -0.21 -11.11 15.25
CA LEU A 60 -1.33 -11.83 14.65
C LEU A 60 -0.98 -12.35 13.24
N SER A 61 -0.30 -11.54 12.42
CA SER A 61 0.16 -11.97 11.09
C SER A 61 1.11 -13.16 11.15
N SER A 62 2.00 -13.22 12.16
CA SER A 62 2.87 -14.38 12.39
C SER A 62 2.07 -15.62 12.77
N ALA A 63 1.00 -15.48 13.55
CA ALA A 63 0.10 -16.58 13.88
C ALA A 63 -0.65 -17.06 12.63
N CYS A 64 -1.28 -16.18 11.85
CA CYS A 64 -1.97 -16.55 10.62
C CYS A 64 -1.04 -17.29 9.65
N MET A 65 0.17 -16.74 9.42
CA MET A 65 1.16 -17.33 8.54
C MET A 65 1.72 -18.67 9.06
N SER A 66 1.84 -18.84 10.37
CA SER A 66 2.28 -20.11 10.96
C SER A 66 1.20 -21.18 10.89
N ALA A 67 -0.07 -20.81 11.05
CA ALA A 67 -1.19 -21.72 10.83
C ALA A 67 -1.27 -22.16 9.36
N PHE A 68 -1.14 -21.21 8.42
CA PHE A 68 -1.08 -21.51 6.99
C PHE A 68 0.05 -22.48 6.65
N ARG A 69 1.30 -22.15 7.03
CA ARG A 69 2.48 -22.96 6.72
C ARG A 69 2.43 -24.37 7.33
N ARG A 70 1.79 -24.54 8.49
CA ARG A 70 1.73 -25.82 9.18
C ARG A 70 0.63 -26.73 8.64
N ASN A 71 -0.56 -26.18 8.39
CA ASN A 71 -1.76 -26.99 8.18
C ASN A 71 -2.24 -27.01 6.72
N PHE A 72 -1.84 -26.03 5.90
CA PHE A 72 -2.42 -25.83 4.56
C PHE A 72 -1.36 -25.79 3.44
N LEU A 73 -0.15 -25.32 3.72
CA LEU A 73 0.91 -25.23 2.70
C LEU A 73 1.45 -26.62 2.31
N GLN A 74 1.26 -26.98 1.05
CA GLN A 74 1.87 -28.18 0.47
C GLN A 74 3.40 -28.01 0.32
N LYS A 75 4.14 -29.12 0.48
CA LYS A 75 5.60 -29.14 0.29
C LYS A 75 5.96 -28.70 -1.13
N ASP A 76 7.14 -28.08 -1.26
CA ASP A 76 7.75 -27.69 -2.54
C ASP A 76 6.88 -26.82 -3.46
N THR A 77 5.92 -26.09 -2.88
CA THR A 77 5.00 -25.24 -3.66
C THR A 77 5.50 -23.79 -3.82
N ILE A 78 6.06 -23.18 -2.77
CA ILE A 78 6.55 -21.79 -2.80
C ILE A 78 8.07 -21.78 -2.88
N GLY A 79 8.63 -21.18 -3.93
CA GLY A 79 10.08 -21.01 -4.08
C GLY A 79 10.64 -20.02 -3.04
N ILE A 80 11.58 -20.48 -2.22
CA ILE A 80 12.30 -19.63 -1.27
C ILE A 80 13.37 -18.83 -2.03
N VAL A 81 13.29 -17.50 -1.99
CA VAL A 81 14.28 -16.65 -2.66
C VAL A 81 15.68 -16.99 -2.14
N PRO A 82 16.64 -17.37 -3.01
CA PRO A 82 17.99 -17.70 -2.58
C PRO A 82 18.70 -16.54 -1.88
N PRO A 83 19.65 -16.81 -0.96
CA PRO A 83 20.50 -15.78 -0.39
C PRO A 83 21.26 -15.01 -1.48
N GLY A 84 20.91 -13.74 -1.71
CA GLY A 84 21.47 -12.92 -2.80
C GLY A 84 20.48 -12.59 -3.92
N GLY A 85 19.27 -13.15 -3.91
CA GLY A 85 18.27 -12.95 -4.96
C GLY A 85 18.42 -13.98 -6.10
N TYR A 86 17.61 -13.82 -7.13
CA TYR A 86 17.61 -14.73 -8.29
C TYR A 86 18.73 -14.40 -9.30
N HIS A 87 19.37 -13.23 -9.20
CA HIS A 87 20.50 -12.78 -10.02
C HIS A 87 21.84 -13.50 -9.75
N GLY A 88 21.89 -14.46 -8.83
CA GLY A 88 23.11 -15.20 -8.49
C GLY A 88 23.98 -14.51 -7.43
N ARG A 89 25.18 -15.05 -7.19
CA ARG A 89 26.11 -14.70 -6.10
C ARG A 89 26.88 -13.38 -6.33
N GLY A 90 26.34 -12.46 -7.12
CA GLY A 90 26.94 -11.14 -7.35
C GLY A 90 26.08 -10.02 -6.76
N LYS A 91 26.33 -9.64 -5.50
CA LYS A 91 25.66 -8.48 -4.88
C LYS A 91 26.40 -7.19 -5.27
N GLN A 92 26.27 -6.73 -6.50
CA GLN A 92 26.69 -5.36 -6.80
C GLN A 92 25.52 -4.41 -6.54
N SER A 93 25.71 -3.50 -5.57
CA SER A 93 24.66 -2.54 -5.23
C SER A 93 24.41 -1.56 -6.39
N HIS A 94 23.16 -1.13 -6.61
CA HIS A 94 22.84 -0.14 -7.65
C HIS A 94 23.69 1.14 -7.52
N ILE A 95 23.94 1.56 -6.28
CA ILE A 95 24.80 2.70 -5.99
C ILE A 95 26.28 2.46 -6.37
N ALA A 96 26.77 1.22 -6.29
CA ALA A 96 28.09 0.86 -6.82
C ALA A 96 28.13 0.98 -8.35
N LEU A 97 27.07 0.56 -9.05
CA LEU A 97 26.99 0.70 -10.50
C LEU A 97 26.95 2.17 -10.93
N GLN A 98 26.18 3.01 -10.22
CA GLN A 98 26.16 4.46 -10.46
C GLN A 98 27.55 5.06 -10.32
N TRP A 99 28.28 4.67 -9.27
CA TRP A 99 29.65 5.12 -9.08
C TRP A 99 30.57 4.65 -10.22
N LEU A 100 30.45 3.39 -10.66
CA LEU A 100 31.24 2.88 -11.78
C LEU A 100 30.92 3.58 -13.10
N ASP A 101 29.65 3.93 -13.35
CA ASP A 101 29.28 4.68 -14.56
C ASP A 101 29.85 6.11 -14.53
N PHE A 102 29.90 6.73 -13.35
CA PHE A 102 30.56 8.03 -13.17
C PHE A 102 32.07 7.95 -13.38
N GLU A 103 32.73 6.92 -12.85
CA GLU A 103 34.16 6.71 -13.07
C GLU A 103 34.46 6.35 -14.54
N ALA A 104 33.61 5.56 -15.20
CA ALA A 104 33.70 5.26 -16.62
C ALA A 104 33.62 6.54 -17.49
N HIS A 105 32.75 7.49 -17.10
CA HIS A 105 32.67 8.78 -17.76
C HIS A 105 33.94 9.62 -17.59
N LYS A 106 34.52 9.67 -16.37
CA LYS A 106 35.77 10.39 -16.13
C LYS A 106 36.94 9.88 -16.97
N ILE A 107 37.03 8.56 -17.15
CA ILE A 107 38.12 7.93 -17.91
C ILE A 107 37.84 7.84 -19.41
N GLY A 108 36.59 8.09 -19.86
CA GLY A 108 36.18 7.97 -21.25
C GLY A 108 36.25 6.54 -21.81
N GLN A 109 36.22 5.52 -20.95
CA GLN A 109 36.31 4.09 -21.31
C GLN A 109 35.27 3.27 -20.55
N VAL A 110 34.81 2.18 -21.18
CA VAL A 110 33.84 1.26 -20.58
C VAL A 110 34.54 0.39 -19.53
N ILE A 111 34.13 0.51 -18.26
CA ILE A 111 34.60 -0.37 -17.19
C ILE A 111 33.87 -1.72 -17.31
N LYS A 112 34.63 -2.82 -17.26
CA LYS A 112 34.05 -4.17 -17.21
C LYS A 112 33.43 -4.40 -15.84
N THR A 113 32.14 -4.75 -15.83
CA THR A 113 31.32 -4.98 -14.63
C THR A 113 30.56 -6.30 -14.76
N ILE A 114 29.91 -6.75 -13.69
CA ILE A 114 29.10 -7.98 -13.71
C ILE A 114 27.98 -7.95 -14.77
N TYR A 115 27.49 -6.76 -15.15
CA TYR A 115 26.41 -6.59 -16.13
C TYR A 115 26.89 -6.50 -17.58
N THR A 116 28.17 -6.19 -17.81
CA THR A 116 28.72 -6.01 -19.17
C THR A 116 29.48 -7.24 -19.66
N ASP A 117 30.25 -7.92 -18.81
CA ASP A 117 31.13 -9.03 -19.22
C ASP A 117 30.96 -10.32 -18.38
N ARG A 118 29.88 -10.42 -17.57
CA ARG A 118 29.70 -11.43 -16.50
C ARG A 118 30.84 -11.38 -15.47
N GLU A 119 30.69 -12.08 -14.34
CA GLU A 119 31.56 -11.96 -13.14
C GLU A 119 33.07 -11.87 -13.44
N VAL A 120 33.66 -10.68 -13.26
CA VAL A 120 35.11 -10.47 -13.41
C VAL A 120 35.82 -10.99 -12.16
N SER A 121 36.59 -12.05 -12.32
CA SER A 121 37.45 -12.61 -11.27
C SER A 121 38.90 -12.27 -11.54
N VAL A 122 39.53 -11.55 -10.62
CA VAL A 122 40.96 -11.23 -10.65
C VAL A 122 41.62 -11.99 -9.51
N MET A 123 42.61 -12.82 -9.82
CA MET A 123 43.33 -13.65 -8.85
C MET A 123 42.41 -14.56 -7.99
N GLY A 124 41.33 -15.09 -8.60
CA GLY A 124 40.38 -15.96 -7.91
C GLY A 124 39.42 -15.23 -6.95
N ARG A 125 39.39 -13.89 -6.97
CA ARG A 125 38.46 -13.05 -6.21
C ARG A 125 37.62 -12.19 -7.14
N HIS A 126 36.33 -12.06 -6.83
CA HIS A 126 35.42 -11.20 -7.58
C HIS A 126 35.73 -9.72 -7.27
N VAL A 127 35.69 -8.87 -8.30
CA VAL A 127 35.89 -7.41 -8.19
C VAL A 127 34.67 -6.67 -8.74
N ASP A 128 34.42 -5.45 -8.26
CA ASP A 128 33.27 -4.64 -8.68
C ASP A 128 33.43 -4.07 -10.09
N GLY A 129 34.65 -3.68 -10.46
CA GLY A 129 34.96 -3.22 -11.81
C GLY A 129 36.42 -3.43 -12.18
N TYR A 130 36.69 -3.62 -13.48
CA TYR A 130 38.05 -3.82 -14.01
C TYR A 130 38.24 -3.11 -15.34
N VAL A 131 39.41 -2.49 -15.54
CA VAL A 131 39.79 -1.88 -16.81
C VAL A 131 41.29 -2.04 -17.04
N GLU A 132 41.68 -2.23 -18.30
CA GLU A 132 43.08 -2.27 -18.73
C GLU A 132 43.35 -1.10 -19.67
N PHE A 133 44.29 -0.23 -19.31
CA PHE A 133 44.73 0.86 -20.16
C PHE A 133 46.04 0.44 -20.86
N GLN A 134 46.12 0.64 -22.18
CA GLN A 134 47.40 0.59 -22.89
C GLN A 134 48.04 1.98 -22.86
N HIS A 135 49.18 2.12 -22.19
CA HIS A 135 49.95 3.36 -22.19
C HIS A 135 50.67 3.57 -23.53
N HIS A 136 50.94 4.81 -23.90
CA HIS A 136 51.68 5.16 -25.13
C HIS A 136 53.10 4.55 -25.19
N ASP A 137 53.64 4.14 -24.05
CA ASP A 137 54.97 3.51 -23.92
C ASP A 137 54.94 1.97 -23.97
N GLY A 138 53.80 1.35 -24.31
CA GLY A 138 53.67 -0.10 -24.49
C GLY A 138 53.40 -0.90 -23.20
N HIS A 139 53.25 -0.25 -22.05
CA HIS A 139 52.89 -0.89 -20.78
C HIS A 139 51.37 -0.91 -20.55
N THR A 140 50.83 -2.04 -20.10
CA THR A 140 49.41 -2.18 -19.73
C THR A 140 49.21 -1.88 -18.24
N ILE A 141 48.42 -0.85 -17.93
CA ILE A 141 47.99 -0.54 -16.56
C ILE A 141 46.69 -1.27 -16.27
N LYS A 142 46.67 -2.09 -15.22
CA LYS A 142 45.48 -2.83 -14.80
C LYS A 142 44.87 -2.15 -13.59
N ARG A 143 43.65 -1.64 -13.72
CA ARG A 143 42.95 -0.91 -12.66
C ARG A 143 41.73 -1.68 -12.18
N ILE A 144 41.60 -1.80 -10.85
CA ILE A 144 40.51 -2.46 -10.15
C ILE A 144 39.69 -1.39 -9.41
N TYR A 145 38.38 -1.44 -9.55
CA TYR A 145 37.44 -0.65 -8.78
C TYR A 145 36.79 -1.52 -7.70
N GLN A 146 36.76 -1.04 -6.45
CA GLN A 146 36.09 -1.70 -5.33
C GLN A 146 35.15 -0.74 -4.62
N PHE A 147 33.90 -1.17 -4.45
CA PHE A 147 32.87 -0.40 -3.77
C PHE A 147 32.50 -1.05 -2.43
N HIS A 148 32.76 -0.32 -1.34
CA HIS A 148 32.59 -0.82 0.02
C HIS A 148 31.24 -0.41 0.60
N GLY A 149 30.28 -1.34 0.58
CA GLY A 149 28.98 -1.18 1.26
C GLY A 149 29.14 -1.07 2.79
N CYS A 150 28.58 -0.03 3.41
CA CYS A 150 28.89 0.32 4.80
C CYS A 150 28.53 -0.80 5.80
N TYR A 151 27.41 -1.50 5.57
CA TYR A 151 26.97 -2.62 6.42
C TYR A 151 27.79 -3.90 6.20
N TRP A 152 28.16 -4.18 4.95
CA TRP A 152 28.85 -5.42 4.57
C TRP A 152 30.34 -5.39 4.97
N HIS A 153 30.97 -4.22 4.83
CA HIS A 153 32.39 -4.01 5.12
C HIS A 153 32.65 -3.34 6.49
N GLN A 154 31.61 -3.16 7.31
CA GLN A 154 31.71 -2.60 8.66
C GLN A 154 32.40 -1.23 8.67
N CYS A 155 31.79 -0.25 7.98
CA CYS A 155 32.32 1.11 7.89
C CYS A 155 32.55 1.70 9.30
N PRO A 156 33.75 2.24 9.59
CA PRO A 156 34.10 2.73 10.93
C PRO A 156 33.24 3.90 11.41
N ILE A 157 32.59 4.63 10.48
CA ILE A 157 31.71 5.76 10.79
C ILE A 157 30.32 5.29 11.24
N HIS A 158 29.76 4.25 10.61
CA HIS A 158 28.37 3.83 10.82
C HIS A 158 28.22 2.57 11.66
N PHE A 159 29.23 1.69 11.64
CA PHE A 159 29.25 0.40 12.33
C PHE A 159 30.61 0.21 13.04
N PRO A 160 30.90 1.00 14.09
CA PRO A 160 32.14 0.83 14.85
C PRO A 160 32.19 -0.56 15.49
N ALA A 161 33.36 -1.19 15.49
CA ALA A 161 33.53 -2.51 16.08
C ALA A 161 33.25 -2.48 17.60
N THR A 162 32.44 -3.42 18.07
CA THR A 162 32.16 -3.63 19.50
C THR A 162 32.98 -4.81 20.03
N GLU A 163 33.37 -4.77 21.32
CA GLU A 163 34.06 -5.89 21.98
C GLU A 163 33.17 -7.15 21.94
N GLY A 164 33.56 -8.14 21.13
CA GLY A 164 32.83 -9.39 20.94
C GLY A 164 32.63 -9.84 19.48
N ASP A 165 32.94 -9.00 18.48
CA ASP A 165 32.90 -9.42 17.07
C ASP A 165 34.07 -10.36 16.73
N SER A 166 33.77 -11.60 16.37
CA SER A 166 34.78 -12.62 16.05
C SER A 166 35.45 -12.43 14.69
N GLU A 167 34.88 -11.60 13.80
CA GLU A 167 35.47 -11.25 12.49
C GLU A 167 35.38 -9.74 12.22
N ASN A 168 36.53 -9.06 12.12
CA ASN A 168 36.59 -7.65 11.73
C ASN A 168 36.56 -7.53 10.19
N ARG A 169 35.36 -7.32 9.64
CA ARG A 169 35.13 -7.26 8.17
C ARG A 169 35.82 -6.07 7.51
N TYR A 170 36.04 -4.98 8.25
CA TYR A 170 36.80 -3.82 7.79
C TYR A 170 38.27 -4.17 7.52
N VAL A 171 38.93 -4.83 8.47
CA VAL A 171 40.34 -5.24 8.34
C VAL A 171 40.53 -6.23 7.19
N ASN A 172 39.60 -7.17 7.02
CA ASN A 172 39.65 -8.11 5.89
C ASN A 172 39.52 -7.40 4.54
N THR A 173 38.69 -6.36 4.46
CA THR A 173 38.53 -5.54 3.25
C THR A 173 39.83 -4.81 2.90
N GLN A 174 40.49 -4.20 3.88
CA GLN A 174 41.78 -3.52 3.68
C GLN A 174 42.88 -4.48 3.19
N LYS A 175 42.98 -5.67 3.79
CA LYS A 175 43.95 -6.70 3.38
C LYS A 175 43.76 -7.15 1.93
N ILE A 176 42.51 -7.25 1.46
CA ILE A 176 42.21 -7.60 0.08
C ILE A 176 42.66 -6.48 -0.87
N ALA A 177 42.41 -5.22 -0.52
CA ALA A 177 42.85 -4.07 -1.31
C ALA A 177 44.38 -3.96 -1.37
N GLU A 178 45.08 -4.17 -0.26
CA GLU A 178 46.55 -4.21 -0.20
C GLU A 178 47.13 -5.31 -1.06
N MET A 179 46.58 -6.53 -1.01
CA MET A 179 46.99 -7.64 -1.85
C MET A 179 46.92 -7.31 -3.34
N PHE A 180 45.86 -6.65 -3.80
CA PHE A 180 45.77 -6.22 -5.20
C PHE A 180 46.82 -5.15 -5.54
N ARG A 181 47.09 -4.20 -4.65
CA ARG A 181 48.13 -3.17 -4.85
C ARG A 181 49.53 -3.79 -4.94
N GLU A 182 49.85 -4.74 -4.07
CA GLU A 182 51.13 -5.46 -4.06
C GLU A 182 51.38 -6.26 -5.35
N ASN A 183 50.30 -6.73 -5.99
CA ASN A 183 50.36 -7.48 -7.25
C ASN A 183 50.34 -6.57 -8.50
N GLY A 184 50.58 -5.25 -8.32
CA GLY A 184 50.74 -4.31 -9.41
C GLY A 184 49.44 -3.78 -10.02
N PHE A 185 48.30 -3.94 -9.34
CA PHE A 185 47.03 -3.34 -9.76
C PHE A 185 46.83 -1.96 -9.12
N GLU A 186 46.30 -1.02 -9.90
CA GLU A 186 45.84 0.26 -9.36
C GLU A 186 44.43 0.08 -8.77
N VAL A 187 44.29 0.18 -7.44
CA VAL A 187 43.01 -0.06 -6.75
C VAL A 187 42.35 1.26 -6.36
N ILE A 188 41.22 1.56 -6.98
CA ILE A 188 40.35 2.69 -6.63
C ILE A 188 39.22 2.18 -5.73
N GLU A 189 39.16 2.72 -4.52
CA GLU A 189 38.19 2.31 -3.50
C GLU A 189 37.18 3.43 -3.24
N LYS A 190 35.92 3.07 -3.04
CA LYS A 190 34.87 4.03 -2.65
C LYS A 190 33.95 3.45 -1.60
N TRP A 191 33.72 4.21 -0.53
CA TRP A 191 32.75 3.84 0.50
C TRP A 191 31.35 4.36 0.16
N GLU A 192 30.34 3.54 0.44
CA GLU A 192 28.93 3.87 0.17
C GLU A 192 28.50 5.20 0.80
N CYS A 193 28.92 5.48 2.04
CA CYS A 193 28.57 6.73 2.72
C CYS A 193 29.23 7.96 2.12
N ASP A 194 30.46 7.82 1.60
CA ASP A 194 31.18 8.94 1.00
C ASP A 194 30.55 9.28 -0.35
N PHE A 195 30.20 8.26 -1.13
CA PHE A 195 29.50 8.48 -2.40
C PHE A 195 28.08 9.04 -2.21
N LYS A 196 27.32 8.58 -1.20
CA LYS A 196 26.02 9.19 -0.85
C LYS A 196 26.15 10.67 -0.49
N ARG A 197 27.22 11.04 0.22
CA ARG A 197 27.50 12.43 0.56
C ARG A 197 27.81 13.23 -0.70
N GLU A 198 28.67 12.72 -1.57
CA GLU A 198 29.03 13.35 -2.85
C GLU A 198 27.84 13.53 -3.79
N LEU A 199 26.95 12.54 -3.89
CA LEU A 199 25.68 12.66 -4.63
C LEU A 199 24.82 13.85 -4.17
N THR A 200 25.00 14.30 -2.93
CA THR A 200 24.24 15.41 -2.35
C THR A 200 25.04 16.73 -2.37
N SER A 201 26.36 16.66 -2.20
CA SER A 201 27.21 17.83 -1.93
C SER A 201 28.13 18.25 -3.08
N ASP A 202 28.50 17.33 -3.98
CA ASP A 202 29.43 17.62 -5.07
C ASP A 202 28.69 18.07 -6.34
N PRO A 203 28.90 19.32 -6.81
CA PRO A 203 28.23 19.83 -8.00
C PRO A 203 28.54 19.05 -9.28
N ALA A 204 29.74 18.48 -9.42
CA ALA A 204 30.14 17.76 -10.63
C ALA A 204 29.45 16.39 -10.72
N THR A 205 29.40 15.65 -9.61
CA THR A 205 28.64 14.40 -9.51
C THR A 205 27.15 14.63 -9.74
N LYS A 206 26.59 15.71 -9.17
CA LYS A 206 25.18 16.08 -9.34
C LYS A 206 24.86 16.44 -10.81
N ASP A 207 25.66 17.30 -11.43
CA ASP A 207 25.49 17.71 -12.83
C ASP A 207 25.64 16.52 -13.79
N PHE A 208 26.51 15.56 -13.48
CA PHE A 208 26.64 14.32 -14.26
C PHE A 208 25.35 13.51 -14.24
N PHE A 209 24.78 13.22 -13.07
CA PHE A 209 23.54 12.44 -12.99
C PHE A 209 22.30 13.23 -13.43
N ASP A 210 22.33 14.56 -13.39
CA ASP A 210 21.28 15.43 -13.94
C ASP A 210 21.31 15.44 -15.48
N ARG A 211 22.49 15.43 -16.12
CA ARG A 211 22.65 15.42 -17.59
C ARG A 211 22.67 14.03 -18.22
N HIS A 212 23.16 13.04 -17.48
CA HIS A 212 23.25 11.63 -17.86
C HIS A 212 22.58 10.79 -16.77
N PRO A 213 21.23 10.80 -16.69
CA PRO A 213 20.53 9.92 -15.77
C PRO A 213 20.99 8.49 -16.05
N THR A 214 21.44 7.78 -15.02
CA THR A 214 21.96 6.42 -15.18
C THR A 214 20.98 5.59 -16.00
N VAL A 215 21.42 5.13 -17.17
CA VAL A 215 20.63 4.29 -18.08
C VAL A 215 20.35 2.93 -17.44
N ARG A 216 21.14 2.55 -16.43
CA ARG A 216 21.00 1.28 -15.71
C ARG A 216 19.83 1.34 -14.73
N VAL A 217 18.71 0.77 -15.18
CA VAL A 217 17.57 0.46 -14.32
C VAL A 217 18.02 -0.56 -13.27
N PRO A 218 17.75 -0.32 -11.97
CA PRO A 218 18.14 -1.28 -10.93
C PRO A 218 17.50 -2.64 -11.20
N PRO A 219 18.07 -3.74 -10.68
CA PRO A 219 17.42 -5.04 -10.75
C PRO A 219 16.00 -5.00 -10.19
N LEU A 220 15.17 -5.93 -10.66
CA LEU A 220 13.82 -6.14 -10.16
C LEU A 220 13.87 -6.57 -8.70
N HIS A 221 13.22 -5.80 -7.85
CA HIS A 221 13.10 -6.09 -6.43
C HIS A 221 11.65 -6.39 -6.07
N LEU A 222 11.37 -7.62 -5.64
CA LEU A 222 10.01 -8.12 -5.40
C LEU A 222 9.19 -7.27 -4.42
N ARG A 223 9.83 -6.58 -3.47
CA ARG A 223 9.10 -5.74 -2.50
C ARG A 223 8.58 -4.45 -3.10
N ASP A 224 9.09 -4.03 -4.26
CA ASP A 224 8.69 -2.79 -4.90
C ASP A 224 7.26 -2.92 -5.41
N ALA A 225 6.92 -4.11 -5.95
CA ALA A 225 5.56 -4.48 -6.35
C ALA A 225 4.55 -4.58 -5.19
N LEU A 226 5.00 -4.65 -3.93
CA LEU A 226 4.09 -4.75 -2.78
C LEU A 226 3.51 -3.37 -2.44
N CYS A 227 2.28 -3.12 -2.88
CA CYS A 227 1.52 -1.91 -2.55
C CYS A 227 0.34 -2.21 -1.60
N GLY A 228 0.00 -1.25 -0.74
CA GLY A 228 -1.20 -1.34 0.10
C GLY A 228 -2.49 -1.02 -0.65
N GLY A 229 -3.61 -0.90 0.07
CA GLY A 229 -4.90 -0.50 -0.49
C GLY A 229 -4.94 0.95 -1.02
N ARG A 230 -5.77 1.19 -2.03
CA ARG A 230 -6.01 2.51 -2.62
C ARG A 230 -6.86 3.34 -1.65
N LYS A 231 -6.40 4.56 -1.37
CA LYS A 231 -7.10 5.51 -0.49
C LYS A 231 -6.98 6.90 -1.06
N SER A 232 -8.10 7.52 -1.40
CA SER A 232 -8.14 8.83 -2.05
C SER A 232 -9.44 9.56 -1.73
N ALA A 233 -9.33 10.86 -1.46
CA ALA A 233 -10.48 11.76 -1.59
C ALA A 233 -10.50 12.27 -3.03
N LEU A 234 -11.55 11.94 -3.76
CA LEU A 234 -11.75 12.26 -5.18
C LEU A 234 -12.48 13.61 -5.31
N LYS A 235 -13.43 13.87 -4.39
CA LYS A 235 -14.00 15.19 -4.13
C LYS A 235 -13.77 15.60 -2.68
N TRP A 236 -13.61 16.90 -2.47
CA TRP A 236 -13.41 17.56 -1.19
C TRP A 236 -14.74 17.88 -0.51
N TYR A 237 -15.75 18.26 -1.27
CA TYR A 237 -17.07 18.60 -0.77
C TYR A 237 -18.14 18.24 -1.82
N HIS A 238 -19.28 17.73 -1.38
CA HIS A 238 -20.47 17.54 -2.21
C HIS A 238 -21.72 17.61 -1.33
N LYS A 239 -22.76 18.31 -1.81
CA LYS A 239 -24.08 18.33 -1.19
C LYS A 239 -25.10 17.81 -2.18
N ALA A 240 -25.84 16.77 -1.78
CA ALA A 240 -26.83 16.13 -2.62
C ALA A 240 -28.02 17.06 -2.89
N ASP A 241 -28.41 17.15 -4.16
CA ASP A 241 -29.64 17.84 -4.59
C ASP A 241 -30.86 16.90 -4.46
N LEU A 242 -31.54 16.99 -3.33
CA LEU A 242 -32.69 16.13 -3.01
C LEU A 242 -33.91 16.41 -3.91
N ASP A 243 -34.04 17.63 -4.42
CA ASP A 243 -35.16 18.01 -5.29
C ASP A 243 -35.04 17.31 -6.65
N LYS A 244 -33.80 17.07 -7.11
CA LYS A 244 -33.48 16.24 -8.29
C LYS A 244 -33.40 14.75 -7.99
N GLY A 245 -33.65 14.33 -6.75
CA GLY A 245 -33.55 12.93 -6.32
C GLY A 245 -32.12 12.42 -6.17
N GLU A 246 -31.12 13.30 -6.12
CA GLU A 246 -29.72 12.94 -5.91
C GLU A 246 -29.49 12.49 -4.46
N LYS A 247 -28.74 11.40 -4.26
CA LYS A 247 -28.37 10.87 -2.95
C LYS A 247 -26.90 10.47 -2.97
N ILE A 248 -26.25 10.44 -1.82
CA ILE A 248 -24.91 9.89 -1.69
C ILE A 248 -25.00 8.51 -1.03
N LYS A 249 -24.37 7.51 -1.66
CA LYS A 249 -24.27 6.14 -1.15
C LYS A 249 -22.84 5.85 -0.72
N MET A 250 -22.68 5.03 0.32
CA MET A 250 -21.37 4.52 0.73
C MET A 250 -21.46 3.00 0.81
N VAL A 251 -20.67 2.34 -0.02
CA VAL A 251 -20.70 0.90 -0.23
C VAL A 251 -19.36 0.29 0.17
N ASP A 252 -19.38 -0.94 0.71
CA ASP A 252 -18.21 -1.64 1.26
C ASP A 252 -18.17 -3.10 0.77
N VAL A 253 -17.00 -3.58 0.35
CA VAL A 253 -16.83 -4.95 -0.16
C VAL A 253 -16.78 -5.94 1.00
N ILE A 254 -17.67 -6.93 0.97
CA ILE A 254 -17.77 -7.98 1.98
C ILE A 254 -16.49 -8.82 1.94
N SER A 255 -15.59 -8.55 2.89
CA SER A 255 -14.33 -9.30 3.08
C SER A 255 -13.47 -9.35 1.81
N GLU A 256 -13.17 -8.16 1.26
CA GLU A 256 -12.35 -7.96 0.06
C GLU A 256 -11.09 -8.84 0.01
N TYR A 257 -10.22 -8.76 1.03
CA TYR A 257 -8.98 -9.53 1.04
C TYR A 257 -9.19 -11.04 1.11
N PRO A 258 -10.04 -11.60 2.00
CA PRO A 258 -10.40 -13.01 1.93
C PRO A 258 -10.91 -13.45 0.55
N ASN A 259 -11.85 -12.71 -0.07
CA ASN A 259 -12.34 -13.00 -1.41
C ASN A 259 -11.18 -13.08 -2.42
N ALA A 260 -10.31 -12.09 -2.37
CA ALA A 260 -9.19 -11.93 -3.27
C ALA A 260 -8.14 -13.07 -3.11
N ASN A 261 -7.89 -13.54 -1.87
CA ASN A 261 -7.03 -14.70 -1.63
C ASN A 261 -7.69 -16.05 -1.95
N LEU A 262 -9.02 -16.13 -1.88
CA LEU A 262 -9.77 -17.32 -2.27
C LEU A 262 -9.75 -17.48 -3.80
N ARG A 263 -10.05 -16.42 -4.54
CA ARG A 263 -10.25 -16.45 -6.00
C ARG A 263 -9.00 -16.10 -6.80
N GLY A 264 -7.97 -15.52 -6.16
CA GLY A 264 -6.72 -15.13 -6.81
C GLY A 264 -5.84 -16.31 -7.21
N GLY A 265 -5.14 -16.17 -8.35
CA GLY A 265 -4.09 -17.10 -8.78
C GLY A 265 -2.73 -16.72 -8.20
N PHE A 266 -1.99 -17.69 -7.68
CA PHE A 266 -0.67 -17.46 -7.04
C PHE A 266 0.46 -18.27 -7.70
N PRO A 267 1.68 -17.73 -7.77
CA PRO A 267 2.83 -18.43 -8.34
C PRO A 267 3.24 -19.61 -7.52
N CYS A 268 3.69 -20.64 -8.22
CA CYS A 268 4.32 -21.81 -7.63
C CYS A 268 5.73 -22.01 -8.21
N GLY A 269 6.63 -22.50 -7.37
CA GLY A 269 8.02 -22.80 -7.73
C GLY A 269 8.93 -21.58 -7.80
N HIS A 270 10.06 -21.74 -8.49
CA HIS A 270 11.05 -20.70 -8.72
C HIS A 270 10.86 -20.07 -10.11
N PRO A 271 11.04 -18.74 -10.25
CA PRO A 271 10.94 -18.08 -11.54
C PRO A 271 12.16 -18.35 -12.43
N GLN A 272 11.91 -18.37 -13.73
CA GLN A 272 12.88 -18.08 -14.77
C GLN A 272 12.95 -16.57 -14.98
N ILE A 273 14.17 -16.02 -15.03
CA ILE A 273 14.40 -14.59 -15.21
C ILE A 273 14.67 -14.32 -16.68
N PHE A 274 14.01 -13.31 -17.22
CA PHE A 274 14.27 -12.74 -18.54
C PHE A 274 14.69 -11.28 -18.39
N LEU A 275 15.75 -10.89 -19.10
CA LEU A 275 16.27 -9.53 -19.11
C LEU A 275 15.88 -8.82 -20.43
N GLU A 276 15.98 -7.50 -20.44
CA GLU A 276 15.75 -6.68 -21.64
C GLU A 276 16.54 -7.22 -22.85
N GLY A 277 15.84 -7.46 -23.96
CA GLY A 277 16.42 -7.98 -25.20
C GLY A 277 16.58 -9.51 -25.29
N ASP A 278 16.15 -10.28 -24.30
CA ASP A 278 16.16 -11.75 -24.38
C ASP A 278 15.16 -12.26 -25.43
N SER A 279 15.65 -12.99 -26.44
CA SER A 279 14.83 -13.55 -27.53
C SER A 279 13.84 -14.61 -27.06
N ASN A 280 14.06 -15.21 -25.89
CA ASN A 280 13.18 -16.23 -25.32
C ASN A 280 12.11 -15.64 -24.38
N MET A 281 12.09 -14.32 -24.20
CA MET A 281 11.06 -13.66 -23.42
C MET A 281 9.70 -13.89 -24.05
N LEU A 282 8.74 -14.39 -23.27
CA LEU A 282 7.37 -14.63 -23.74
C LEU A 282 6.67 -13.30 -24.11
N PRO A 283 5.57 -13.33 -24.89
CA PRO A 283 4.74 -12.15 -25.12
C PRO A 283 4.03 -11.67 -23.83
N PHE A 284 3.73 -10.37 -23.76
CA PHE A 284 3.07 -9.71 -22.62
C PHE A 284 1.81 -10.43 -22.13
N ASP A 285 0.99 -10.95 -23.04
CA ASP A 285 -0.28 -11.57 -22.66
C ASP A 285 -0.11 -12.90 -21.90
N GLN A 286 1.01 -13.58 -22.13
CA GLN A 286 1.31 -14.92 -21.60
C GLN A 286 2.17 -14.90 -20.35
N TRP A 287 2.65 -13.74 -19.96
CA TRP A 287 3.38 -13.67 -18.71
C TRP A 287 2.43 -13.98 -17.55
N ASN A 288 3.01 -14.50 -16.48
CA ASN A 288 2.29 -14.76 -15.25
C ASN A 288 2.97 -14.11 -14.05
N GLY A 289 4.03 -13.33 -14.28
CA GLY A 289 5.23 -13.12 -13.46
C GLY A 289 5.30 -11.95 -12.47
N VAL A 290 6.52 -11.45 -12.27
CA VAL A 290 6.76 -10.06 -11.81
C VAL A 290 7.52 -9.35 -12.91
N ILE A 291 7.08 -8.16 -13.28
CA ILE A 291 7.67 -7.38 -14.36
C ILE A 291 8.16 -6.03 -13.85
N LYS A 292 9.32 -5.62 -14.33
CA LYS A 292 9.80 -4.25 -14.26
C LYS A 292 9.77 -3.66 -15.66
N CYS A 293 8.96 -2.64 -15.87
CA CYS A 293 8.83 -1.97 -17.16
C CYS A 293 8.71 -0.46 -17.01
N THR A 294 8.89 0.26 -18.10
CA THR A 294 8.58 1.68 -18.19
C THR A 294 7.23 1.84 -18.88
N VAL A 295 6.33 2.59 -18.25
CA VAL A 295 4.97 2.81 -18.76
C VAL A 295 4.71 4.29 -18.96
N LEU A 296 4.06 4.62 -20.06
CA LEU A 296 3.52 5.94 -20.35
C LEU A 296 2.00 5.92 -20.10
N PRO A 297 1.49 6.67 -19.09
CA PRO A 297 0.06 6.77 -18.84
C PRO A 297 -0.66 7.63 -19.89
N PRO A 298 -1.96 7.40 -20.14
CA PRO A 298 -2.79 8.30 -20.93
C PRO A 298 -3.02 9.64 -20.17
N PRO A 299 -3.18 10.77 -20.87
CA PRO A 299 -3.33 12.08 -20.23
C PRO A 299 -4.71 12.36 -19.60
N GLU A 300 -5.76 11.66 -20.06
CA GLU A 300 -7.18 11.99 -19.79
C GLU A 300 -7.90 10.96 -18.90
N LEU A 301 -7.16 10.18 -18.11
CA LEU A 301 -7.75 9.12 -17.27
C LEU A 301 -8.09 9.62 -15.85
N TYR A 302 -9.37 9.88 -15.56
CA TYR A 302 -9.81 10.44 -14.28
C TYR A 302 -9.49 9.55 -13.05
N ILE A 303 -9.59 8.22 -13.24
CA ILE A 303 -9.24 7.18 -12.26
C ILE A 303 -7.99 6.42 -12.77
N PRO A 304 -6.75 6.81 -12.38
CA PRO A 304 -5.57 6.11 -12.84
C PRO A 304 -5.45 4.72 -12.25
N VAL A 305 -4.89 3.78 -13.02
CA VAL A 305 -4.79 2.37 -12.63
C VAL A 305 -3.50 2.10 -11.85
N LEU A 306 -2.35 2.54 -12.38
CA LEU A 306 -1.05 2.12 -11.87
C LEU A 306 -0.64 2.89 -10.60
N PRO A 307 -0.21 2.17 -9.55
CA PRO A 307 0.38 2.80 -8.38
C PRO A 307 1.82 3.25 -8.66
N LEU A 308 2.21 4.36 -8.06
CA LEU A 308 3.59 4.83 -7.97
C LEU A 308 3.90 5.23 -6.52
N LYS A 309 4.99 4.70 -5.96
CA LYS A 309 5.51 5.12 -4.65
C LYS A 309 6.47 6.29 -4.83
N THR A 310 6.02 7.51 -4.53
CA THR A 310 6.90 8.69 -4.52
C THR A 310 6.61 9.58 -3.32
N GLN A 311 7.61 10.35 -2.88
CA GLN A 311 7.59 11.16 -1.65
C GLN A 311 7.16 10.38 -0.38
N GLY A 312 7.52 9.09 -0.30
CA GLY A 312 7.14 8.21 0.82
C GLY A 312 5.64 7.85 0.87
N ARG A 313 4.90 8.03 -0.23
CA ARG A 313 3.45 7.80 -0.31
C ARG A 313 3.08 6.99 -1.56
N LEU A 314 2.01 6.22 -1.44
CA LEU A 314 1.39 5.53 -2.56
C LEU A 314 0.40 6.47 -3.26
N MET A 315 0.71 6.83 -4.51
CA MET A 315 -0.08 7.69 -5.38
C MET A 315 -0.46 6.97 -6.66
N PHE A 316 -1.38 7.55 -7.42
CA PHE A 316 -1.85 7.02 -8.71
C PHE A 316 -1.79 8.17 -9.73
N PRO A 317 -0.59 8.54 -10.23
CA PRO A 317 -0.42 9.67 -11.14
C PRO A 317 -0.46 9.26 -12.63
N LEU A 318 -0.69 10.24 -13.50
CA LEU A 318 -0.55 10.16 -14.95
C LEU A 318 0.73 10.83 -15.48
N CYS A 319 1.49 11.47 -14.59
CA CYS A 319 2.80 12.06 -14.86
C CYS A 319 3.71 11.88 -13.65
N ARG A 320 4.88 11.27 -13.86
CA ARG A 320 5.94 11.14 -12.85
C ARG A 320 6.35 12.48 -12.28
N THR A 321 6.75 13.42 -13.14
CA THR A 321 7.25 14.74 -12.73
C THR A 321 6.23 15.53 -11.92
N CYS A 322 4.95 15.54 -12.32
CA CYS A 322 3.89 16.18 -11.54
C CYS A 322 3.73 15.56 -10.15
N ALA A 323 3.83 14.23 -10.04
CA ALA A 323 3.72 13.54 -8.76
C ALA A 323 4.93 13.82 -7.85
N GLU A 324 6.13 13.95 -8.42
CA GLU A 324 7.37 14.21 -7.69
C GLU A 324 7.51 15.67 -7.25
N GLN A 325 7.07 16.61 -8.08
CA GLN A 325 7.15 18.05 -7.80
C GLN A 325 5.90 18.60 -7.09
N GLY A 326 4.79 17.86 -7.13
CA GLY A 326 3.50 18.33 -6.61
C GLY A 326 2.94 19.49 -7.41
N CYS A 327 3.05 19.45 -8.74
CA CYS A 327 2.62 20.51 -9.64
C CYS A 327 1.12 20.83 -9.47
N SER A 328 0.79 22.11 -9.32
CA SER A 328 -0.58 22.62 -9.24
C SER A 328 -1.16 23.04 -10.59
N GLU A 329 -0.32 23.25 -11.62
CA GLU A 329 -0.76 23.71 -12.94
C GLU A 329 -1.16 22.54 -13.86
N ILE A 330 -1.69 22.86 -15.05
CA ILE A 330 -2.00 21.87 -16.09
C ILE A 330 -0.70 21.22 -16.58
N CYS A 331 -0.70 19.91 -16.81
CA CYS A 331 0.51 19.18 -17.13
C CYS A 331 0.95 19.41 -18.59
N ARG A 332 2.00 20.20 -18.78
CA ARG A 332 2.64 20.43 -20.09
C ARG A 332 3.93 19.62 -20.30
N HIS A 333 4.15 18.62 -19.44
CA HIS A 333 5.35 17.78 -19.49
C HIS A 333 5.35 16.87 -20.72
N THR A 334 6.55 16.63 -21.25
CA THR A 334 6.74 15.75 -22.40
C THR A 334 6.44 14.29 -22.04
N PRO A 335 6.16 13.40 -23.01
CA PRO A 335 6.02 11.97 -22.74
C PRO A 335 7.21 11.36 -21.97
N GLU A 336 8.41 11.86 -22.22
CA GLU A 336 9.65 11.46 -21.53
C GLU A 336 9.67 11.82 -20.04
N ASP A 337 9.08 12.96 -19.69
CA ASP A 337 8.93 13.39 -18.30
C ASP A 337 7.77 12.68 -17.59
N ARG A 338 6.73 12.31 -18.35
CA ARG A 338 5.51 11.68 -17.82
C ARG A 338 5.69 10.21 -17.49
N LYS A 339 6.45 9.47 -18.31
CA LYS A 339 6.65 8.03 -18.11
C LYS A 339 7.33 7.73 -16.77
N PHE A 340 7.01 6.59 -16.20
CA PHE A 340 7.67 6.09 -14.99
C PHE A 340 8.02 4.62 -15.13
N THR A 341 9.06 4.23 -14.40
CA THR A 341 9.54 2.86 -14.31
C THR A 341 9.26 2.37 -12.90
N ASP A 342 8.51 1.29 -12.77
CA ASP A 342 8.28 0.62 -11.48
C ASP A 342 8.22 -0.89 -11.71
N THR A 343 8.13 -1.64 -10.61
CA THR A 343 7.95 -3.08 -10.63
C THR A 343 6.49 -3.40 -10.33
N TRP A 344 5.82 -4.11 -11.24
CA TRP A 344 4.47 -4.60 -11.07
C TRP A 344 4.48 -6.13 -11.07
N CYS A 345 3.80 -6.75 -10.11
CA CYS A 345 3.73 -8.20 -9.97
C CYS A 345 2.57 -8.73 -10.79
N GLU A 346 2.80 -9.22 -12.00
CA GLU A 346 1.78 -9.88 -12.83
C GLU A 346 1.00 -11.03 -12.16
N TRP A 347 1.56 -11.72 -11.15
CA TRP A 347 0.77 -12.62 -10.27
C TRP A 347 -0.35 -11.91 -9.49
N CYS A 348 -0.34 -10.59 -9.47
CA CYS A 348 -1.32 -9.69 -8.87
C CYS A 348 -1.79 -8.59 -9.84
N VAL A 349 -1.37 -8.61 -11.11
CA VAL A 349 -1.47 -7.45 -11.99
C VAL A 349 -2.24 -7.79 -13.29
N PRO A 350 -3.53 -8.18 -13.15
CA PRO A 350 -4.54 -7.58 -13.99
C PRO A 350 -4.43 -6.05 -13.97
N GLU A 351 -3.76 -5.40 -12.99
CA GLU A 351 -3.53 -3.94 -12.98
C GLU A 351 -2.76 -3.44 -14.22
N LEU A 352 -1.73 -4.13 -14.71
CA LEU A 352 -0.97 -3.69 -15.89
C LEU A 352 -1.73 -4.08 -17.16
N LYS A 353 -2.35 -5.26 -17.19
CA LYS A 353 -3.24 -5.65 -18.30
C LYS A 353 -4.43 -4.69 -18.43
N LEU A 354 -5.05 -4.31 -17.32
CA LEU A 354 -6.10 -3.30 -17.21
C LEU A 354 -5.57 -1.90 -17.55
N ALA A 355 -4.36 -1.55 -17.10
CA ALA A 355 -3.75 -0.27 -17.45
C ALA A 355 -3.57 -0.15 -18.97
N VAL A 356 -3.07 -1.20 -19.62
CA VAL A 356 -2.96 -1.27 -21.09
C VAL A 356 -4.34 -1.17 -21.75
N GLN A 357 -5.35 -1.89 -21.25
CA GLN A 357 -6.75 -1.75 -21.71
C GLN A 357 -7.31 -0.33 -21.54
N LYS A 358 -6.87 0.39 -20.50
CA LYS A 358 -7.24 1.78 -20.20
C LYS A 358 -6.33 2.80 -20.90
N GLY A 359 -5.52 2.38 -21.87
CA GLY A 359 -4.72 3.27 -22.72
C GLY A 359 -3.29 3.57 -22.23
N HIS A 360 -2.76 2.82 -21.26
CA HIS A 360 -1.34 2.92 -20.91
C HIS A 360 -0.48 2.20 -21.95
N VAL A 361 0.68 2.78 -22.28
CA VAL A 361 1.61 2.23 -23.26
C VAL A 361 2.86 1.73 -22.54
N ILE A 362 3.20 0.45 -22.72
CA ILE A 362 4.46 -0.12 -22.25
C ILE A 362 5.56 0.33 -23.21
N MET A 363 6.49 1.15 -22.71
CA MET A 363 7.58 1.73 -23.49
C MET A 363 8.77 0.78 -23.62
N SER A 364 9.15 0.14 -22.52
CA SER A 364 10.27 -0.81 -22.47
C SER A 364 10.09 -1.79 -21.31
N VAL A 365 10.65 -2.99 -21.45
CA VAL A 365 10.57 -4.06 -20.47
C VAL A 365 11.99 -4.39 -20.02
N HIS A 366 12.29 -4.10 -18.76
CA HIS A 366 13.65 -4.19 -18.21
C HIS A 366 13.96 -5.60 -17.71
N GLU A 367 13.01 -6.20 -17.00
CA GLU A 367 13.20 -7.49 -16.36
C GLU A 367 11.87 -8.19 -16.05
N VAL A 368 11.80 -9.50 -16.24
CA VAL A 368 10.60 -10.32 -15.99
C VAL A 368 10.97 -11.60 -15.22
N TYR A 369 10.22 -11.89 -14.17
CA TYR A 369 10.26 -13.14 -13.41
C TYR A 369 9.06 -14.01 -13.78
N GLN A 370 9.24 -14.94 -14.71
CA GLN A 370 8.20 -15.88 -15.15
C GLN A 370 8.24 -17.13 -14.29
N TYR A 371 7.12 -17.60 -13.73
CA TYR A 371 7.12 -18.82 -12.92
C TYR A 371 6.50 -19.99 -13.71
N PRO A 372 6.88 -21.23 -13.38
CA PRO A 372 6.41 -22.41 -14.11
C PRO A 372 4.90 -22.65 -14.02
N GLY A 373 4.19 -22.09 -13.03
CA GLY A 373 2.73 -22.23 -12.96
C GLY A 373 2.04 -21.36 -11.90
N THR A 374 0.73 -21.23 -12.06
CA THR A 374 -0.23 -20.58 -11.16
C THR A 374 -1.12 -21.62 -10.47
N LYS A 375 -1.38 -21.47 -9.16
CA LYS A 375 -2.48 -22.18 -8.47
C LYS A 375 -3.62 -21.21 -8.18
N GLN A 376 -4.82 -21.52 -8.68
CA GLN A 376 -6.04 -20.74 -8.48
C GLN A 376 -7.18 -21.69 -8.07
N TYR A 377 -8.07 -21.22 -7.20
CA TYR A 377 -9.25 -21.99 -6.81
C TYR A 377 -10.20 -22.17 -8.00
N ASN A 378 -10.67 -23.39 -8.22
CA ASN A 378 -11.68 -23.69 -9.22
C ASN A 378 -13.01 -24.06 -8.54
N PRO A 379 -14.06 -23.21 -8.63
CA PRO A 379 -15.36 -23.48 -8.01
C PRO A 379 -16.08 -24.73 -8.54
N LEU A 380 -15.83 -25.12 -9.79
CA LEU A 380 -16.52 -26.26 -10.43
C LEU A 380 -15.91 -27.60 -9.99
N THR A 381 -14.58 -27.68 -9.95
CA THR A 381 -13.86 -28.90 -9.54
C THR A 381 -13.57 -28.94 -8.05
N GLN A 382 -13.78 -27.83 -7.34
CA GLN A 382 -13.38 -27.60 -5.94
C GLN A 382 -11.88 -27.80 -5.68
N GLU A 383 -11.06 -27.73 -6.73
CA GLU A 383 -9.61 -27.81 -6.60
C GLU A 383 -9.09 -26.56 -5.89
N ASP A 384 -8.29 -26.78 -4.84
CA ASP A 384 -7.76 -25.70 -4.02
C ASP A 384 -6.62 -24.93 -4.73
N GLY A 385 -6.71 -23.60 -4.68
CA GLY A 385 -5.59 -22.70 -4.93
C GLY A 385 -4.61 -22.68 -3.74
N LEU A 386 -3.62 -21.77 -3.80
CA LEU A 386 -2.57 -21.72 -2.78
C LEU A 386 -3.10 -21.36 -1.38
N LEU A 387 -4.03 -20.42 -1.29
CA LEU A 387 -4.60 -19.92 -0.04
C LEU A 387 -6.07 -20.31 0.17
N SER A 388 -6.72 -20.93 -0.82
CA SER A 388 -8.17 -21.13 -0.81
C SER A 388 -8.64 -21.98 0.37
N SER A 389 -7.98 -23.10 0.65
CA SER A 389 -8.33 -24.00 1.75
C SER A 389 -8.24 -23.32 3.11
N TYR A 390 -7.19 -22.51 3.31
CA TYR A 390 -7.02 -21.68 4.51
C TYR A 390 -8.15 -20.67 4.62
N ILE A 391 -8.43 -19.90 3.56
CA ILE A 391 -9.48 -18.90 3.59
C ILE A 391 -10.84 -19.53 3.85
N ARG A 392 -11.20 -20.63 3.18
CA ARG A 392 -12.49 -21.32 3.36
C ARG A 392 -12.67 -21.79 4.81
N CYS A 393 -11.62 -22.36 5.42
CA CYS A 393 -11.65 -22.79 6.82
C CYS A 393 -11.95 -21.64 7.78
N PHE A 394 -11.22 -20.52 7.69
CA PHE A 394 -11.42 -19.39 8.59
C PHE A 394 -12.66 -18.54 8.23
N MET A 395 -13.08 -18.52 6.97
CA MET A 395 -14.34 -17.90 6.56
C MET A 395 -15.55 -18.68 7.06
N ALA A 396 -15.50 -20.02 7.07
CA ALA A 396 -16.54 -20.84 7.71
C ALA A 396 -16.73 -20.43 9.18
N LEU A 397 -15.64 -20.29 9.93
CA LEU A 397 -15.67 -19.82 11.32
C LEU A 397 -16.23 -18.41 11.45
N LYS A 398 -15.83 -17.48 10.57
CA LYS A 398 -16.32 -16.10 10.57
C LYS A 398 -17.83 -16.04 10.28
N MET A 399 -18.31 -16.83 9.33
CA MET A 399 -19.72 -16.87 8.93
C MET A 399 -20.59 -17.59 9.96
N GLN A 400 -20.06 -18.63 10.61
CA GLN A 400 -20.69 -19.29 11.77
C GLN A 400 -20.78 -18.34 12.97
N ALA A 401 -19.75 -17.50 13.17
CA ALA A 401 -19.76 -16.43 14.15
C ALA A 401 -20.66 -15.23 13.77
N SER A 402 -21.35 -15.28 12.64
CA SER A 402 -22.28 -14.24 12.20
C SER A 402 -23.72 -14.75 12.35
N GLU A 403 -24.67 -13.85 12.60
CA GLU A 403 -26.10 -14.18 12.54
C GLU A 403 -26.51 -14.52 11.10
N TRP A 404 -27.70 -15.09 10.94
CA TRP A 404 -28.29 -15.29 9.60
C TRP A 404 -28.52 -13.93 8.92
N PRO A 405 -28.36 -13.82 7.58
CA PRO A 405 -28.74 -12.61 6.86
C PRO A 405 -30.20 -12.21 7.17
N ALA A 406 -30.50 -10.91 7.15
CA ALA A 406 -31.83 -10.38 7.47
C ALA A 406 -32.94 -11.01 6.60
N ASP A 407 -32.60 -11.37 5.36
CA ASP A 407 -33.52 -11.99 4.39
C ASP A 407 -33.79 -13.48 4.66
N CYS A 408 -32.97 -14.15 5.49
CA CYS A 408 -33.07 -15.58 5.78
C CYS A 408 -33.92 -15.87 7.01
N THR A 409 -35.22 -15.57 6.94
CA THR A 409 -36.17 -15.75 8.06
C THR A 409 -36.69 -17.19 8.20
N THR A 410 -36.84 -17.92 7.09
CA THR A 410 -37.34 -19.31 7.09
C THR A 410 -36.23 -20.34 6.96
N ASP A 411 -36.50 -21.57 7.40
CA ASP A 411 -35.51 -22.65 7.36
C ASP A 411 -35.17 -23.10 5.94
N GLU A 412 -36.09 -22.91 4.97
CA GLU A 412 -35.82 -23.13 3.55
C GLU A 412 -34.84 -22.09 2.98
N LEU A 413 -34.99 -20.81 3.35
CA LEU A 413 -34.10 -19.74 2.92
C LEU A 413 -32.70 -19.90 3.54
N LYS A 414 -32.61 -20.37 4.78
CA LYS A 414 -31.34 -20.73 5.42
C LYS A 414 -30.65 -21.90 4.70
N ALA A 415 -31.40 -22.95 4.35
CA ALA A 415 -30.87 -24.09 3.61
C ALA A 415 -30.42 -23.71 2.19
N GLN A 416 -31.18 -22.85 1.51
CA GLN A 416 -30.81 -22.31 0.21
C GLN A 416 -29.55 -21.45 0.30
N PHE A 417 -29.45 -20.58 1.30
CA PHE A 417 -28.26 -19.76 1.54
C PHE A 417 -27.00 -20.60 1.82
N ILE A 418 -27.12 -21.70 2.58
CA ILE A 418 -26.00 -22.66 2.77
C ILE A 418 -25.59 -23.28 1.44
N LYS A 419 -26.57 -23.74 0.64
CA LYS A 419 -26.30 -24.37 -0.65
C LYS A 419 -25.66 -23.39 -1.64
N ASP A 420 -26.11 -22.14 -1.65
CA ASP A 420 -25.57 -21.10 -2.52
C ASP A 420 -24.18 -20.66 -2.06
N THR A 421 -23.94 -20.56 -0.75
CA THR A 421 -22.59 -20.31 -0.19
C THR A 421 -21.62 -21.44 -0.56
N LEU A 422 -22.04 -22.70 -0.43
CA LEU A 422 -21.21 -23.84 -0.80
C LEU A 422 -20.93 -23.87 -2.31
N LYS A 423 -21.93 -23.53 -3.13
CA LYS A 423 -21.79 -23.49 -4.59
C LYS A 423 -20.91 -22.34 -5.07
N HIS A 424 -21.06 -21.16 -4.48
CA HIS A 424 -20.41 -19.93 -4.94
C HIS A 424 -19.04 -19.70 -4.31
N ASP A 425 -18.91 -19.99 -3.01
CA ASP A 425 -17.72 -19.70 -2.20
C ASP A 425 -16.96 -20.96 -1.76
N GLY A 426 -17.56 -22.15 -1.93
CA GLY A 426 -16.95 -23.42 -1.52
C GLY A 426 -16.86 -23.63 -0.02
N VAL A 427 -17.49 -22.76 0.77
CA VAL A 427 -17.43 -22.74 2.24
C VAL A 427 -18.51 -23.64 2.80
N ASP A 428 -18.11 -24.72 3.47
CA ASP A 428 -19.02 -25.60 4.18
C ASP A 428 -19.38 -25.03 5.56
N ARG A 429 -20.68 -25.08 5.92
CA ARG A 429 -21.23 -24.41 7.10
C ARG A 429 -22.04 -25.38 7.93
N ASP A 430 -21.72 -25.43 9.22
CA ASP A 430 -22.47 -26.15 10.23
C ASP A 430 -23.61 -25.25 10.77
N PRO A 431 -24.89 -25.56 10.48
CA PRO A 431 -26.03 -24.74 10.91
C PRO A 431 -26.14 -24.63 12.44
N SER A 432 -25.60 -25.60 13.18
CA SER A 432 -25.69 -25.65 14.64
C SER A 432 -24.75 -24.68 15.36
N LYS A 433 -23.81 -24.05 14.63
CA LYS A 433 -22.77 -23.16 15.17
C LYS A 433 -22.98 -21.68 14.81
N MET A 434 -24.16 -21.35 14.28
CA MET A 434 -24.54 -19.99 13.87
C MET A 434 -24.92 -19.14 15.09
N GLU A 435 -23.94 -18.45 15.67
CA GLU A 435 -24.12 -17.57 16.83
C GLU A 435 -23.28 -16.29 16.68
N LYS A 436 -23.84 -15.13 17.04
CA LYS A 436 -23.15 -13.83 16.93
C LYS A 436 -21.92 -13.79 17.83
N ASN A 437 -20.73 -13.73 17.25
CA ASN A 437 -19.48 -13.55 17.98
C ASN A 437 -18.54 -12.54 17.27
N PRO A 438 -18.56 -11.26 17.70
CA PRO A 438 -17.74 -10.21 17.09
C PRO A 438 -16.22 -10.46 17.15
N ALA A 439 -15.73 -11.21 18.13
CA ALA A 439 -14.28 -11.39 18.36
C ALA A 439 -13.63 -12.34 17.34
N LEU A 440 -14.38 -13.30 16.80
CA LEU A 440 -13.92 -14.30 15.82
C LEU A 440 -13.70 -13.72 14.40
N ARG A 441 -14.23 -12.51 14.12
CA ARG A 441 -14.13 -11.87 12.80
C ARG A 441 -12.71 -11.46 12.38
N THR A 442 -11.75 -11.43 13.30
CA THR A 442 -10.43 -10.77 13.12
C THR A 442 -9.33 -11.70 12.58
N LEU A 443 -9.63 -12.95 12.22
CA LEU A 443 -8.61 -13.98 11.95
C LEU A 443 -8.08 -14.03 10.51
N THR A 444 -8.65 -13.29 9.56
CA THR A 444 -8.33 -13.40 8.14
C THR A 444 -7.74 -12.11 7.56
N PHE A 445 -6.41 -12.06 7.45
CA PHE A 445 -5.74 -10.95 6.77
C PHE A 445 -4.55 -11.42 5.93
N THR A 446 -4.68 -11.29 4.62
CA THR A 446 -3.56 -11.31 3.67
C THR A 446 -3.86 -10.30 2.56
N THR A 447 -2.94 -9.38 2.28
CA THR A 447 -3.15 -8.32 1.30
C THR A 447 -2.86 -8.79 -0.12
N CYS A 448 -3.85 -8.74 -1.02
CA CYS A 448 -3.86 -8.79 -2.50
C CYS A 448 -5.13 -9.55 -2.96
N PRO A 449 -5.67 -9.42 -4.20
CA PRO A 449 -5.81 -8.30 -5.17
C PRO A 449 -7.05 -7.38 -4.99
N GLY A 450 -7.35 -6.90 -3.78
CA GLY A 450 -8.51 -6.03 -3.54
C GLY A 450 -8.60 -4.74 -4.39
N ARG A 451 -7.45 -4.10 -4.68
CA ARG A 451 -7.41 -2.82 -5.43
C ARG A 451 -8.10 -2.86 -6.79
N LEU A 452 -8.06 -4.00 -7.50
CA LEU A 452 -8.69 -4.16 -8.81
C LEU A 452 -10.20 -4.24 -8.71
N GLN A 453 -10.68 -4.93 -7.68
CA GLN A 453 -12.10 -5.00 -7.38
C GLN A 453 -12.63 -3.61 -7.02
N LEU A 454 -11.92 -2.87 -6.17
CA LEU A 454 -12.23 -1.46 -5.90
C LEU A 454 -12.19 -0.61 -7.17
N TYR A 455 -11.19 -0.83 -8.05
CA TYR A 455 -11.08 -0.09 -9.30
C TYR A 455 -12.30 -0.33 -10.20
N HIS A 456 -12.78 -1.56 -10.32
CA HIS A 456 -13.97 -1.87 -11.12
C HIS A 456 -15.18 -1.04 -10.69
N TYR A 457 -15.42 -0.90 -9.39
CA TYR A 457 -16.49 -0.06 -8.87
C TYR A 457 -16.24 1.43 -9.13
N LEU A 458 -15.00 1.91 -8.93
CA LEU A 458 -14.64 3.29 -9.23
C LEU A 458 -14.79 3.63 -10.71
N ASP A 459 -14.54 2.68 -11.61
CA ASP A 459 -14.69 2.84 -13.06
C ASP A 459 -16.16 2.94 -13.49
N GLN A 460 -17.08 2.26 -12.78
CA GLN A 460 -18.53 2.36 -13.01
C GLN A 460 -19.10 3.73 -12.61
N VAL A 461 -18.64 4.29 -11.48
CA VAL A 461 -19.14 5.57 -10.98
C VAL A 461 -18.34 6.78 -11.48
N ASN A 462 -17.09 6.56 -11.86
CA ASN A 462 -16.16 7.55 -12.41
C ASN A 462 -16.18 8.89 -11.64
N GLU A 463 -16.60 9.99 -12.26
CA GLU A 463 -16.65 11.34 -11.67
C GLU A 463 -17.65 11.48 -10.51
N ARG A 464 -18.61 10.56 -10.42
CA ARG A 464 -19.56 10.48 -9.29
C ARG A 464 -18.91 9.95 -8.01
N ALA A 465 -17.69 9.40 -8.09
CA ALA A 465 -16.97 8.94 -6.93
C ALA A 465 -16.46 10.12 -6.07
N LEU A 466 -16.83 10.13 -4.79
CA LEU A 466 -16.43 11.14 -3.82
C LEU A 466 -15.18 10.73 -3.05
N TYR A 467 -15.12 9.47 -2.61
CA TYR A 467 -14.07 8.99 -1.73
C TYR A 467 -13.89 7.47 -1.86
N CYS A 468 -12.66 6.99 -1.66
CA CYS A 468 -12.40 5.56 -1.53
C CYS A 468 -11.40 5.25 -0.42
N ASP A 469 -11.62 4.15 0.30
CA ASP A 469 -10.68 3.62 1.29
C ASP A 469 -10.67 2.09 1.29
N THR A 470 -9.67 1.52 0.61
CA THR A 470 -9.36 0.09 0.55
C THR A 470 -10.45 -0.76 -0.09
N ASP A 471 -11.56 -0.96 0.60
CA ASP A 471 -12.71 -1.79 0.29
C ASP A 471 -14.02 -0.99 0.19
N SER A 472 -13.99 0.31 0.50
CA SER A 472 -15.17 1.19 0.46
C SER A 472 -15.12 2.26 -0.63
N VAL A 473 -16.29 2.57 -1.20
CA VAL A 473 -16.52 3.66 -2.16
C VAL A 473 -17.71 4.50 -1.69
N ALA A 474 -17.51 5.82 -1.59
CA ALA A 474 -18.61 6.78 -1.48
C ALA A 474 -18.84 7.44 -2.85
N TYR A 475 -20.08 7.46 -3.33
CA TYR A 475 -20.42 7.98 -4.66
C TYR A 475 -21.80 8.65 -4.69
N ILE A 476 -22.01 9.47 -5.72
CA ILE A 476 -23.27 10.15 -6.01
C ILE A 476 -24.17 9.21 -6.81
N SER A 477 -25.38 8.96 -6.29
CA SER A 477 -26.46 8.21 -6.91
C SER A 477 -27.50 9.20 -7.45
N ARG A 478 -27.84 9.07 -8.73
CA ARG A 478 -28.79 9.94 -9.44
C ARG A 478 -29.85 9.11 -10.16
N PRO A 479 -31.09 9.60 -10.27
CA PRO A 479 -32.10 8.95 -11.10
C PRO A 479 -31.63 8.84 -12.56
N GLY A 480 -31.69 7.64 -13.14
CA GLY A 480 -31.33 7.38 -14.54
C GLY A 480 -29.89 6.93 -14.79
N GLU A 481 -29.02 6.98 -13.78
CA GLU A 481 -27.65 6.46 -13.85
C GLU A 481 -27.54 5.11 -13.13
N PRO A 482 -26.69 4.17 -13.61
CA PRO A 482 -26.53 2.89 -12.94
C PRO A 482 -25.81 3.06 -11.59
N ASP A 483 -26.44 2.55 -10.54
CA ASP A 483 -25.82 2.36 -9.23
C ASP A 483 -25.00 1.06 -9.20
N ILE A 484 -24.10 0.98 -8.23
CA ILE A 484 -23.31 -0.24 -8.02
C ILE A 484 -24.24 -1.35 -7.49
N PRO A 485 -24.29 -2.53 -8.14
CA PRO A 485 -25.13 -3.63 -7.68
C PRO A 485 -24.68 -4.15 -6.32
N THR A 486 -25.60 -4.24 -5.37
CA THR A 486 -25.32 -4.77 -4.02
C THR A 486 -25.60 -6.26 -3.93
N GLY A 487 -24.90 -6.96 -3.03
CA GLY A 487 -25.09 -8.39 -2.77
C GLY A 487 -24.68 -8.78 -1.35
N SER A 488 -24.85 -10.06 -1.02
CA SER A 488 -24.67 -10.60 0.34
C SER A 488 -23.59 -11.68 0.43
N HIS A 489 -22.96 -12.05 -0.70
CA HIS A 489 -21.94 -13.09 -0.76
C HIS A 489 -20.52 -12.56 -0.58
N LEU A 490 -19.57 -13.46 -0.39
CA LEU A 490 -18.16 -13.11 -0.25
C LEU A 490 -17.63 -12.41 -1.50
N GLY A 491 -17.17 -11.17 -1.33
CA GLY A 491 -16.71 -10.32 -2.43
C GLY A 491 -17.82 -9.48 -3.06
N ASP A 492 -19.08 -9.64 -2.68
CA ASP A 492 -20.11 -8.67 -3.07
C ASP A 492 -19.88 -7.35 -2.34
N ILE A 493 -20.54 -6.29 -2.81
CA ILE A 493 -20.50 -4.99 -2.18
C ILE A 493 -21.85 -4.73 -1.50
N THR A 494 -21.84 -4.20 -0.28
CA THR A 494 -23.04 -3.91 0.51
C THR A 494 -23.18 -2.43 0.77
N ASP A 495 -24.41 -1.96 1.02
CA ASP A 495 -24.65 -0.57 1.44
C ASP A 495 -24.31 -0.43 2.94
N GLN A 496 -23.19 0.24 3.22
CA GLN A 496 -22.69 0.45 4.58
C GLN A 496 -23.58 1.42 5.36
N VAL A 497 -24.22 2.38 4.68
CA VAL A 497 -25.09 3.36 5.34
C VAL A 497 -26.36 2.67 5.83
N GLU A 498 -26.92 1.79 5.01
CA GLU A 498 -28.09 1.00 5.36
C GLU A 498 -27.78 -0.01 6.49
N GLU A 499 -26.62 -0.69 6.45
CA GLU A 499 -26.19 -1.61 7.53
C GLU A 499 -26.02 -0.89 8.89
N ASP A 500 -25.44 0.31 8.89
CA ASP A 500 -25.14 1.07 10.11
C ASP A 500 -26.34 1.87 10.67
N HIS A 501 -27.29 2.26 9.80
CA HIS A 501 -28.34 3.22 10.16
C HIS A 501 -29.77 2.77 9.81
N GLY A 502 -29.96 1.63 9.16
CA GLY A 502 -31.27 1.06 8.84
C GLY A 502 -31.72 1.32 7.39
N PRO A 503 -32.74 0.57 6.93
CA PRO A 503 -33.20 0.57 5.55
C PRO A 503 -33.66 1.94 5.08
N GLY A 504 -33.24 2.33 3.86
CA GLY A 504 -33.59 3.63 3.27
C GLY A 504 -32.78 4.82 3.80
N SER A 505 -31.75 4.57 4.63
CA SER A 505 -30.82 5.61 5.05
C SER A 505 -29.91 6.05 3.89
N PHE A 506 -29.63 7.34 3.78
CA PHE A 506 -28.75 7.87 2.73
C PHE A 506 -27.98 9.12 3.19
N ILE A 507 -26.89 9.43 2.50
CA ILE A 507 -26.05 10.59 2.81
C ILE A 507 -26.54 11.82 2.02
N THR A 508 -26.61 12.98 2.69
CA THR A 508 -27.02 14.27 2.08
C THR A 508 -25.86 15.22 1.85
N GLU A 509 -24.83 15.16 2.69
CA GLU A 509 -23.70 16.07 2.61
C GLU A 509 -22.42 15.31 2.98
N PHE A 510 -21.39 15.44 2.16
CA PHE A 510 -20.11 14.76 2.34
C PHE A 510 -18.95 15.74 2.24
N VAL A 511 -17.98 15.61 3.14
CA VAL A 511 -16.77 16.43 3.16
C VAL A 511 -15.54 15.57 3.42
N ALA A 512 -14.49 15.73 2.63
CA ALA A 512 -13.22 15.03 2.79
C ALA A 512 -12.03 15.98 2.73
N GLY A 513 -11.26 16.04 3.82
CA GLY A 513 -9.98 16.72 3.89
C GLY A 513 -8.79 15.83 3.49
N GLY A 514 -9.03 14.63 2.97
CA GLY A 514 -8.00 13.69 2.53
C GLY A 514 -8.15 12.27 3.09
N PRO A 515 -7.17 11.39 2.85
CA PRO A 515 -7.26 9.99 3.27
C PRO A 515 -7.47 9.83 4.78
N LYS A 516 -8.55 9.16 5.16
CA LYS A 516 -9.00 8.93 6.55
C LYS A 516 -9.26 10.22 7.34
N ASN A 517 -9.72 11.27 6.64
CA ASN A 517 -10.14 12.54 7.22
C ASN A 517 -11.39 13.03 6.47
N TYR A 518 -12.56 12.54 6.87
CA TYR A 518 -13.83 12.85 6.21
C TYR A 518 -14.99 12.86 7.20
N ALA A 519 -16.08 13.52 6.83
CA ALA A 519 -17.33 13.54 7.58
C ALA A 519 -18.53 13.56 6.63
N PHE A 520 -19.66 13.07 7.10
CA PHE A 520 -20.89 13.02 6.32
C PHE A 520 -22.13 13.08 7.20
N LYS A 521 -23.24 13.58 6.62
CA LYS A 521 -24.56 13.65 7.23
C LYS A 521 -25.47 12.57 6.64
N VAL A 522 -26.01 11.73 7.51
CA VAL A 522 -26.92 10.64 7.15
C VAL A 522 -28.34 10.99 7.56
N VAL A 523 -29.27 10.87 6.62
CA VAL A 523 -30.70 10.81 6.89
C VAL A 523 -31.03 9.36 7.25
N VAL A 524 -31.55 9.15 8.46
CA VAL A 524 -31.83 7.81 9.00
C VAL A 524 -33.22 7.36 8.58
N GLU A 525 -33.33 6.17 8.00
CA GLU A 525 -34.60 5.54 7.58
C GLU A 525 -35.47 6.43 6.67
N GLY A 526 -34.84 7.33 5.90
CA GLY A 526 -35.53 8.28 5.03
C GLY A 526 -36.20 9.47 5.74
N ASP A 527 -36.09 9.59 7.06
CA ASP A 527 -36.66 10.70 7.83
C ASP A 527 -35.74 11.92 7.82
N LEU A 528 -36.09 12.94 7.02
CA LEU A 528 -35.34 14.20 6.91
C LEU A 528 -35.19 14.97 8.22
N SER A 529 -36.01 14.67 9.25
CA SER A 529 -35.86 15.26 10.58
C SER A 529 -34.81 14.54 11.45
N ASN A 530 -34.43 13.32 11.07
CA ASN A 530 -33.48 12.47 11.79
C ASN A 530 -32.13 12.41 11.08
N ILE A 531 -31.28 13.41 11.37
CA ILE A 531 -29.95 13.52 10.78
C ILE A 531 -28.87 13.10 11.78
N LYS A 532 -28.06 12.12 11.40
CA LYS A 532 -26.85 11.72 12.14
C LYS A 532 -25.60 12.23 11.43
N VAL A 533 -24.61 12.63 12.22
CA VAL A 533 -23.31 13.10 11.72
C VAL A 533 -22.25 12.07 12.03
N CYS A 534 -21.56 11.59 11.00
CA CYS A 534 -20.46 10.64 11.11
C CYS A 534 -19.15 11.33 10.75
N ILE A 535 -18.14 11.22 11.62
CA ILE A 535 -16.83 11.88 11.44
C ILE A 535 -15.72 10.84 11.62
N LYS A 536 -14.83 10.71 10.65
CA LYS A 536 -13.65 9.84 10.71
C LYS A 536 -12.37 10.65 10.51
N VAL A 537 -11.58 10.80 11.58
CA VAL A 537 -10.28 11.50 11.55
C VAL A 537 -9.16 10.61 12.08
N ARG A 538 -8.21 10.27 11.21
CA ARG A 538 -7.05 9.46 11.61
C ARG A 538 -6.19 10.18 12.62
N GLY A 539 -5.89 9.51 13.74
CA GLY A 539 -4.94 9.97 14.74
C GLY A 539 -5.45 11.10 15.64
N ILE A 540 -6.77 11.25 15.73
CA ILE A 540 -7.47 11.96 16.81
C ILE A 540 -8.51 10.98 17.34
N SER A 541 -8.45 10.66 18.63
CA SER A 541 -9.52 9.91 19.28
C SER A 541 -10.58 10.91 19.69
N ILE A 542 -11.75 10.89 19.05
CA ILE A 542 -12.85 11.79 19.36
C ILE A 542 -13.39 11.42 20.75
N ASN A 543 -13.31 12.37 21.67
CA ASN A 543 -13.79 12.24 23.04
C ASN A 543 -14.29 13.62 23.51
N ALA A 544 -14.85 13.68 24.72
CA ALA A 544 -15.41 14.92 25.30
C ALA A 544 -14.43 16.10 25.41
N SER A 545 -13.13 15.91 25.20
CA SER A 545 -12.15 17.01 25.20
C SER A 545 -11.95 17.67 23.84
N CYS A 546 -12.45 17.06 22.75
CA CYS A 546 -12.24 17.55 21.40
C CYS A 546 -13.46 17.40 20.47
N ASP A 547 -14.58 16.87 20.93
CA ASP A 547 -15.81 16.71 20.16
C ASP A 547 -16.41 18.06 19.72
N GLU A 548 -16.31 19.11 20.56
CA GLU A 548 -16.71 20.48 20.19
C GLU A 548 -15.81 21.10 19.10
N LEU A 549 -14.57 20.63 18.98
CA LEU A 549 -13.63 21.13 17.96
C LEU A 549 -13.71 20.31 16.67
N VAL A 550 -13.83 18.99 16.78
CA VAL A 550 -13.85 18.04 15.67
C VAL A 550 -15.29 17.82 15.23
N THR A 551 -15.87 18.86 14.64
CA THR A 551 -17.25 18.88 14.12
C THR A 551 -17.28 18.88 12.59
N PHE A 552 -18.41 18.48 12.00
CA PHE A 552 -18.64 18.55 10.55
C PHE A 552 -18.42 19.97 9.99
N ASP A 553 -18.99 20.98 10.63
CA ASP A 553 -18.94 22.37 10.15
C ASP A 553 -17.52 22.92 10.16
N ASN A 554 -16.75 22.61 11.22
CA ASN A 554 -15.33 22.92 11.26
C ASN A 554 -14.55 22.22 10.14
N LEU A 555 -14.79 20.93 9.86
CA LEU A 555 -14.12 20.26 8.74
C LEU A 555 -14.47 20.91 7.41
N LYS A 556 -15.75 21.22 7.20
CA LYS A 556 -16.25 21.93 6.01
C LYS A 556 -15.59 23.30 5.86
N ALA A 557 -15.55 24.10 6.92
CA ALA A 557 -14.91 25.41 6.90
C ALA A 557 -13.41 25.31 6.56
N ILE A 558 -12.73 24.26 7.03
CA ILE A 558 -11.32 24.07 6.70
C ILE A 558 -11.14 23.63 5.24
N VAL A 559 -12.00 22.75 4.74
CA VAL A 559 -11.94 22.22 3.36
C VAL A 559 -12.28 23.31 2.34
N ILE A 560 -13.31 24.10 2.58
CA ILE A 560 -13.73 25.21 1.71
C ILE A 560 -12.73 26.38 1.76
N GLY A 561 -11.87 26.43 2.78
CA GLY A 561 -10.83 27.46 2.91
C GLY A 561 -11.28 28.68 3.73
N SER A 562 -12.46 28.62 4.36
CA SER A 562 -12.91 29.65 5.33
C SER A 562 -12.10 29.62 6.64
N ARG A 563 -11.34 28.55 6.89
CA ARG A 563 -10.49 28.38 8.07
C ARG A 563 -9.22 27.60 7.71
N ASP A 564 -8.04 28.03 8.17
CA ASP A 564 -6.79 27.35 7.78
C ASP A 564 -6.55 26.01 8.49
N LYS A 565 -6.70 26.00 9.82
CA LYS A 565 -6.41 24.84 10.68
C LYS A 565 -7.08 24.97 12.04
N ILE A 566 -7.24 23.85 12.71
CA ILE A 566 -7.67 23.78 14.12
C ILE A 566 -6.62 23.00 14.90
N THR A 567 -6.15 23.58 16.01
CA THR A 567 -5.25 22.87 16.91
C THR A 567 -6.08 22.11 17.94
N VAL A 568 -6.05 20.78 17.84
CA VAL A 568 -6.72 19.89 18.78
C VAL A 568 -5.72 19.48 19.85
N HIS A 569 -6.03 19.80 21.11
CA HIS A 569 -5.24 19.37 22.25
C HIS A 569 -5.59 17.93 22.63
N ILE A 570 -4.57 17.10 22.80
CA ILE A 570 -4.72 15.69 23.16
C ILE A 570 -4.00 15.50 24.51
N PRO A 571 -4.72 15.55 25.64
CA PRO A 571 -4.10 15.58 26.97
C PRO A 571 -3.38 14.27 27.33
N HIS A 572 -3.82 13.13 26.77
CA HIS A 572 -3.31 11.81 27.12
C HIS A 572 -2.96 10.97 25.89
N GLN A 573 -1.96 11.40 25.12
CA GLN A 573 -1.46 10.61 24.00
C GLN A 573 -0.49 9.54 24.48
N ILE A 574 -0.80 8.27 24.20
CA ILE A 574 0.13 7.16 24.37
C ILE A 574 1.20 7.24 23.28
N ALA A 575 2.47 7.35 23.67
CA ALA A 575 3.61 7.41 22.77
C ALA A 575 4.66 6.37 23.17
N ARG A 576 5.33 5.79 22.16
CA ARG A 576 6.48 4.91 22.36
C ARG A 576 7.77 5.70 22.16
N LEU A 577 8.65 5.68 23.14
CA LEU A 577 9.97 6.29 23.05
C LEU A 577 10.93 5.39 22.23
N PRO A 578 12.04 5.94 21.69
CA PRO A 578 13.07 5.14 21.01
C PRO A 578 13.65 4.02 21.89
N THR A 579 13.59 4.19 23.21
CA THR A 579 13.95 3.19 24.23
C THR A 579 12.90 2.09 24.42
N TRP A 580 11.88 2.04 23.57
CA TRP A 580 10.75 1.10 23.63
C TRP A 580 9.83 1.28 24.85
N GLN A 581 10.07 2.30 25.68
CA GLN A 581 9.20 2.68 26.80
C GLN A 581 7.91 3.31 26.30
N ILE A 582 6.79 2.95 26.93
CA ILE A 582 5.47 3.52 26.65
C ILE A 582 5.21 4.62 27.69
N VAL A 583 4.93 5.83 27.20
CA VAL A 583 4.61 6.99 28.04
C VAL A 583 3.28 7.59 27.62
N THR A 584 2.58 8.18 28.58
CA THR A 584 1.42 9.03 28.29
C THR A 584 1.85 10.48 28.42
N ARG A 585 1.65 11.29 27.38
CA ARG A 585 2.03 12.71 27.38
C ARG A 585 0.95 13.57 26.75
N ALA A 586 0.88 14.83 27.20
CA ALA A 586 0.10 15.83 26.49
C ALA A 586 0.74 16.09 25.12
N SER A 587 -0.11 16.22 24.10
CA SER A 587 0.29 16.57 22.75
C SER A 587 -0.77 17.46 22.12
N HIS A 588 -0.47 18.01 20.95
CA HIS A 588 -1.45 18.72 20.16
C HIS A 588 -1.32 18.28 18.71
N LYS A 589 -2.40 18.41 17.95
CA LYS A 589 -2.42 18.11 16.53
C LYS A 589 -3.07 19.25 15.76
N ASN A 590 -2.36 19.74 14.76
CA ASN A 590 -2.91 20.68 13.80
C ASN A 590 -3.76 19.91 12.79
N TRP A 591 -5.08 19.95 12.99
CA TRP A 591 -6.06 19.40 12.07
C TRP A 591 -6.21 20.33 10.87
N LYS A 592 -5.84 19.83 9.71
CA LYS A 592 -5.90 20.50 8.40
C LYS A 592 -6.11 19.45 7.30
N PRO A 593 -6.63 19.83 6.13
CA PRO A 593 -6.71 18.95 4.98
C PRO A 593 -5.30 18.57 4.52
N VAL A 594 -5.12 17.29 4.22
CA VAL A 594 -3.89 16.71 3.68
C VAL A 594 -4.29 15.75 2.56
N ASN A 595 -4.69 16.30 1.42
CA ASN A 595 -4.94 15.54 0.20
C ASN A 595 -3.90 15.89 -0.86
N ILE A 596 -2.70 15.33 -0.74
CA ILE A 596 -1.62 15.58 -1.71
C ILE A 596 -1.52 14.49 -2.79
N LYS A 597 -2.37 13.46 -2.71
CA LYS A 597 -2.37 12.34 -3.65
C LYS A 597 -3.03 12.68 -4.98
N ARG A 598 -3.83 13.74 -4.98
CA ARG A 598 -4.52 14.33 -6.14
C ARG A 598 -4.32 15.84 -6.10
N LYS A 599 -4.42 16.47 -7.26
CA LYS A 599 -4.40 17.91 -7.44
C LYS A 599 -5.81 18.46 -7.23
N ARG A 600 -5.95 19.52 -6.45
CA ARG A 600 -7.20 20.27 -6.31
C ARG A 600 -7.37 21.18 -7.54
N VAL A 601 -8.56 21.16 -8.15
CA VAL A 601 -8.88 22.00 -9.32
C VAL A 601 -9.71 23.19 -8.89
N ASP A 602 -10.73 22.95 -8.08
CA ASP A 602 -11.63 23.96 -7.54
C ASP A 602 -11.94 23.68 -6.06
N VAL A 603 -13.01 24.28 -5.52
CA VAL A 603 -13.42 24.10 -4.12
C VAL A 603 -13.77 22.63 -3.81
N GLU A 604 -14.37 21.93 -4.76
CA GLU A 604 -15.02 20.62 -4.61
C GLU A 604 -14.22 19.48 -5.26
N ASN A 605 -13.61 19.70 -6.42
CA ASN A 605 -13.08 18.64 -7.28
C ASN A 605 -11.56 18.48 -7.19
N THR A 606 -11.12 17.23 -7.41
CA THR A 606 -9.70 16.90 -7.54
C THR A 606 -9.43 15.96 -8.70
N VAL A 607 -8.29 16.17 -9.35
CA VAL A 607 -7.82 15.39 -10.50
C VAL A 607 -6.50 14.68 -10.16
N PRO A 608 -6.15 13.57 -10.83
CA PRO A 608 -4.86 12.95 -10.61
C PRO A 608 -3.71 13.87 -11.08
N HIS A 609 -2.53 13.68 -10.49
CA HIS A 609 -1.32 14.41 -10.92
C HIS A 609 -0.99 14.05 -12.38
N GLY A 610 -0.90 15.05 -13.25
CA GLY A 610 -0.65 14.84 -14.68
C GLY A 610 -1.91 14.74 -15.56
N PHE A 611 -3.10 14.94 -15.00
CA PHE A 611 -4.35 14.98 -15.75
C PHE A 611 -4.42 16.25 -16.62
N ASN A 612 -4.67 16.04 -17.91
CA ASN A 612 -4.95 17.11 -18.85
C ASN A 612 -6.43 17.05 -19.22
N ALA A 613 -7.23 17.92 -18.62
CA ALA A 613 -8.52 18.28 -19.17
C ALA A 613 -8.34 19.58 -19.92
N TRP A 614 -8.24 19.49 -21.25
CA TRP A 614 -8.49 20.65 -22.10
C TRP A 614 -10.00 20.94 -22.20
N ASP A 615 -10.83 19.91 -21.95
CA ASP A 615 -12.27 19.95 -22.30
C ASP A 615 -13.22 20.31 -21.14
N MET A 616 -12.79 20.23 -19.87
CA MET A 616 -13.66 20.60 -18.73
C MET A 616 -13.93 22.12 -18.64
N ALA A 617 -13.17 22.94 -19.38
CA ALA A 617 -13.37 24.39 -19.41
C ALA A 617 -14.38 24.82 -20.49
N GLU A 618 -14.60 24.00 -21.52
CA GLU A 618 -15.50 24.39 -22.62
C GLU A 618 -16.98 24.25 -22.23
N GLU A 619 -17.37 23.27 -21.40
CA GLU A 619 -18.77 23.12 -20.97
C GLU A 619 -19.24 24.24 -20.03
N GLU A 620 -18.38 24.74 -19.12
CA GLU A 620 -18.74 25.89 -18.27
C GLU A 620 -18.83 27.21 -19.07
N ASP A 621 -17.99 27.38 -20.10
CA ASP A 621 -18.04 28.56 -20.98
C ASP A 621 -19.24 28.50 -21.93
N GLN A 622 -19.69 27.31 -22.33
CA GLN A 622 -20.83 27.12 -23.25
C GLN A 622 -22.17 27.39 -22.55
N ASP A 623 -22.34 26.94 -21.30
CA ASP A 623 -23.51 27.28 -20.48
C ASP A 623 -23.55 28.79 -20.13
N LEU A 624 -22.39 29.42 -19.93
CA LEU A 624 -22.31 30.87 -19.72
C LEU A 624 -22.62 31.66 -21.01
N LEU A 625 -22.15 31.18 -22.16
CA LEU A 625 -22.44 31.76 -23.47
C LEU A 625 -23.93 31.65 -23.82
N GLU A 626 -24.55 30.49 -23.60
CA GLU A 626 -25.99 30.31 -23.81
C GLU A 626 -26.83 31.16 -22.84
N ALA A 627 -26.42 31.29 -21.58
CA ALA A 627 -27.08 32.16 -20.61
C ALA A 627 -26.92 33.65 -20.94
N MET A 628 -25.77 34.06 -21.52
CA MET A 628 -25.53 35.43 -21.97
C MET A 628 -26.31 35.77 -23.25
N ASP A 629 -26.44 34.84 -24.18
CA ASP A 629 -27.27 35.02 -25.39
C ASP A 629 -28.76 35.12 -25.03
N LEU A 630 -29.25 34.32 -24.08
CA LEU A 630 -30.63 34.42 -23.55
C LEU A 630 -30.91 35.74 -22.81
N LEU A 631 -29.89 36.38 -22.24
CA LEU A 631 -30.00 37.69 -21.59
C LEU A 631 -29.82 38.85 -22.57
N ALA A 632 -29.21 38.62 -23.74
CA ALA A 632 -29.08 39.61 -24.80
C ALA A 632 -30.35 39.71 -25.67
N ASP A 633 -31.16 38.65 -25.71
CA ASP A 633 -32.44 38.58 -26.43
C ASP A 633 -33.69 38.92 -25.57
N ALA A 634 -33.50 39.36 -24.32
CA ALA A 634 -34.55 39.84 -23.40
C ALA A 634 -34.45 41.36 -23.15
#